data_AF-A0A517X105-F1
#
_entry.id   AF-A0A517X105-F1
#
_cell.length_a   1.000
_cell.length_b   1.000
_cell.length_c   1.000
_cell.angle_alpha   90.00
_cell.angle_beta   90.00
_cell.angle_gamma   90.00
#
_symmetry.space_group_name_H-M   'P 1'
#
loop_
_entity.id
_entity.type
_entity.pdbx_description
1 polymer ?
#
loop_
_entity_poly.entity_id
_entity_poly.type
_entity_poly.pdbx_seq_one_letter_code
_entity_poly.pdbx_strand_id
1 'polypeptide(L)'
;MYLIVIQQDRLQSSSACLAYSHLTSTIVDMIMKTLQKVTFGIVFTGLFGLLTPALFAAESQPDQAGLDFFEKKIRPVLIQHCYECHSEDTKNLKGSLLLDSKHGLLKGGDSGAALVPGKPAESLLLETLRYGEDSYQMPPKGKLPDAVIANFEKWIAMGAPDPRNKTSKKQVKAEIDFAKAREFWSFQAPKSQPAPAVKQQKWPLNKIDYFILAAQESKGFSPAPAADKQTLIRRAYFDLIGLPPTPEEVQQFVNDSSPQAYEKLIDRLLSSPHYGERWGRHWLDVARYAEDNTNMGPHNGPYPHAYRYRDWVIKAFNDDVPYDKFIIRQLATDFLPETGPEDYPALGYMGLGPSYHKEVALSRLTLENRYADDWEDRVDSLCRGLLGLTMACARCHDHKYDPLTVEDYYGIAGVFASVRQTTRPIIPDAEIAKTQPARDKADKFTKQNLALTEKIRTWNKRNALLKEIIKKSPKPEATLIAPRPDIKKQEIIKFLPPAEELKQNTAQIAKSNKTIKENKAKIADIKKATPGFDLPLADALTEEQIRVEEITADRMKIVYYPNKPRDLNVFIRGSANNLGKLVPRRFVQVLSKEKPKPFKNGSGRLELAHSIANRDNPLTARVMVNRVWLHHFGEGLVDTPSNFGKTGALPSHPELLDDLAVWFMDQGWSIKKLHRRIMLSATYRQTSNVALSEAQKITDPNNRLLSYFNRRRLEAEVYRDALLVAGANLDLKQSGPSGDIDDSKFDRRGVYAMVSRHKLSTFLQSYDFPDPAIHAARRANTTTPLQQLFVLNSPFVRQQAQKLAKRLEGESSEKRIDAIYQMLFSRAPTRSEMQIGLQFLEQIDSTGTPTPTVEQIPTFAGKRIKANVKELGDHYSVELWVKNQIPNDQRIITGYFFSRGKDSAPKAAGDHLGIAGKYRPNKEGRLFFYNGDQKRQSLFGNTVIQPGTWNHVVMVRDQQNIRVYLNGNSKPEISGKAKPGYESGVSEIIIAGRNDNFSNFHGQLGAVAVFNRVLNPNEIQKHFQAAKLEKDELAHAEYLASILESDPLSCWPLRTDNPHFSQAVDITKNKNNGTYEGRQDADPKKLTPWQRYCQALLCSNEMMFVD
;
A
#
# COMPACT_ATOMS: atom_id res chain seq x y z
N MET A 1 6.24 1.73 25.57
CA MET A 1 6.25 0.84 26.76
C MET A 1 5.24 -0.26 26.46
N TYR A 2 5.52 -1.56 26.30
CA TYR A 2 6.71 -2.43 26.29
C TYR A 2 6.51 -3.48 25.15
N LEU A 3 7.45 -4.03 24.37
CA LEU A 3 8.92 -4.05 24.29
C LEU A 3 9.70 -4.90 25.33
N ILE A 4 10.56 -5.81 24.80
CA ILE A 4 11.64 -6.62 25.46
C ILE A 4 11.16 -7.90 26.18
N VAL A 5 11.77 -9.11 26.08
CA VAL A 5 12.66 -9.85 25.13
C VAL A 5 12.72 -11.33 25.60
N ILE A 6 13.16 -12.27 24.74
CA ILE A 6 13.92 -13.55 24.96
C ILE A 6 13.50 -14.48 23.79
N GLN A 7 14.28 -14.85 22.76
CA GLN A 7 15.71 -15.16 22.56
C GLN A 7 16.10 -16.62 22.90
N GLN A 8 16.35 -17.43 21.85
CA GLN A 8 17.15 -18.68 21.81
C GLN A 8 16.68 -19.83 22.74
N ASP A 9 16.84 -21.13 22.42
CA ASP A 9 17.85 -21.75 21.57
C ASP A 9 17.39 -23.05 20.85
N ARG A 10 18.31 -23.71 20.15
CA ARG A 10 18.07 -24.82 19.20
C ARG A 10 18.81 -26.10 19.61
N LEU A 11 18.33 -27.27 19.13
CA LEU A 11 18.99 -28.60 19.17
C LEU A 11 18.98 -29.25 20.58
N GLN A 12 18.97 -30.58 20.78
CA GLN A 12 19.47 -31.76 20.06
C GLN A 12 18.50 -32.96 20.30
N SER A 13 18.53 -34.14 19.66
CA SER A 13 19.28 -34.74 18.53
C SER A 13 18.54 -36.01 18.07
N SER A 14 18.79 -36.47 16.84
CA SER A 14 18.96 -37.91 16.56
C SER A 14 19.60 -38.11 15.19
N SER A 15 20.68 -38.88 15.17
CA SER A 15 21.44 -39.27 13.98
C SER A 15 20.96 -40.64 13.51
N ALA A 16 20.99 -40.90 12.19
CA ALA A 16 21.67 -42.07 11.61
C ALA A 16 21.34 -42.21 10.11
N CYS A 17 22.34 -42.66 9.36
CA CYS A 17 22.20 -43.03 7.95
C CYS A 17 22.28 -44.57 7.83
N LEU A 18 21.54 -45.14 6.88
CA LEU A 18 21.85 -46.34 6.09
C LEU A 18 22.51 -47.56 6.77
N ALA A 19 21.77 -48.67 6.86
CA ALA A 19 22.25 -50.01 6.51
C ALA A 19 21.10 -51.03 6.36
N TYR A 20 20.92 -51.64 5.18
CA TYR A 20 21.03 -53.10 4.93
C TYR A 20 20.40 -53.54 3.59
N SER A 21 20.94 -54.62 3.03
CA SER A 21 20.54 -55.20 1.74
C SER A 21 20.44 -56.73 1.78
N HIS A 22 19.51 -57.27 0.99
CA HIS A 22 19.45 -58.63 0.40
C HIS A 22 19.18 -59.90 1.24
N LEU A 23 18.72 -60.94 0.49
CA LEU A 23 18.40 -62.35 0.81
C LEU A 23 17.11 -62.57 1.65
N THR A 24 16.20 -63.53 1.40
CA THR A 24 16.08 -64.66 0.42
C THR A 24 14.59 -65.09 0.33
N SER A 25 13.95 -65.21 -0.85
CA SER A 25 13.80 -66.39 -1.75
C SER A 25 12.58 -67.33 -1.53
N THR A 26 11.73 -67.40 -2.56
CA THR A 26 11.08 -68.61 -3.14
C THR A 26 10.34 -69.65 -2.26
N ILE A 27 9.00 -69.55 -2.27
CA ILE A 27 8.00 -70.63 -2.24
C ILE A 27 6.81 -70.11 -3.11
N VAL A 28 6.25 -70.77 -4.12
CA VAL A 28 6.57 -72.07 -4.75
C VAL A 28 6.26 -72.00 -6.26
N ASP A 29 7.19 -72.45 -7.10
CA ASP A 29 7.04 -72.53 -8.58
C ASP A 29 6.72 -73.99 -8.96
N MET A 30 5.70 -74.57 -8.29
CA MET A 30 5.51 -76.03 -8.22
C MET A 30 4.05 -76.51 -8.27
N ILE A 31 3.18 -75.82 -9.02
CA ILE A 31 2.06 -76.46 -9.76
C ILE A 31 2.06 -75.88 -11.19
N MET A 32 3.02 -76.36 -11.98
CA MET A 32 3.04 -76.24 -13.44
C MET A 32 2.82 -77.64 -14.02
N LYS A 33 1.59 -77.90 -14.50
CA LYS A 33 1.01 -79.07 -15.22
C LYS A 33 -0.51 -79.02 -14.94
N THR A 34 -1.45 -79.06 -15.90
CA THR A 34 -1.39 -79.59 -17.28
C THR A 34 -2.55 -79.05 -18.15
N LEU A 35 -2.34 -78.96 -19.49
CA LEU A 35 -3.35 -78.92 -20.60
C LEU A 35 -4.22 -77.63 -20.74
N GLN A 36 -4.14 -76.82 -21.82
CA GLN A 36 -4.56 -76.99 -23.24
C GLN A 36 -6.10 -77.04 -23.43
N LYS A 37 -6.78 -76.48 -24.46
CA LYS A 37 -6.51 -75.61 -25.65
C LYS A 37 -7.88 -75.24 -26.32
N VAL A 38 -7.89 -74.42 -27.40
CA VAL A 38 -9.00 -74.19 -28.39
C VAL A 38 -10.15 -73.27 -27.88
N THR A 39 -10.61 -72.14 -28.47
CA THR A 39 -10.63 -71.46 -29.81
C THR A 39 -11.89 -71.70 -30.67
N PHE A 40 -12.32 -70.70 -31.47
CA PHE A 40 -13.56 -70.59 -32.30
C PHE A 40 -14.90 -70.33 -31.54
N GLY A 41 -15.89 -69.61 -32.08
CA GLY A 41 -15.92 -68.74 -33.28
C GLY A 41 -17.32 -68.59 -33.94
N ILE A 42 -17.59 -67.42 -34.55
CA ILE A 42 -18.60 -67.14 -35.60
C ILE A 42 -20.07 -66.82 -35.20
N VAL A 43 -20.39 -65.51 -35.26
CA VAL A 43 -21.52 -64.80 -35.92
C VAL A 43 -22.77 -65.59 -36.39
N PHE A 44 -23.98 -65.09 -36.02
CA PHE A 44 -25.12 -65.00 -36.96
C PHE A 44 -26.10 -63.85 -36.61
N THR A 45 -26.88 -63.40 -37.60
CA THR A 45 -27.74 -62.19 -37.62
C THR A 45 -29.25 -62.49 -37.60
N GLY A 46 -30.08 -61.47 -37.27
CA GLY A 46 -31.56 -61.49 -37.37
C GLY A 46 -32.25 -61.54 -35.99
N LEU A 47 -32.90 -60.50 -35.45
CA LEU A 47 -34.05 -59.67 -35.87
C LEU A 47 -35.43 -60.35 -35.63
N PHE A 48 -36.31 -59.58 -34.98
CA PHE A 48 -37.74 -59.82 -34.66
C PHE A 48 -38.14 -60.71 -33.47
N GLY A 49 -38.98 -60.14 -32.59
CA GLY A 49 -40.15 -60.85 -32.06
C GLY A 49 -40.18 -61.19 -30.57
N LEU A 50 -40.75 -60.29 -29.76
CA LEU A 50 -41.60 -60.56 -28.58
C LEU A 50 -41.38 -61.89 -27.80
N LEU A 51 -40.65 -61.81 -26.69
CA LEU A 51 -40.97 -62.58 -25.47
C LEU A 51 -40.28 -61.94 -24.26
N THR A 52 -41.07 -61.36 -23.36
CA THR A 52 -40.63 -60.93 -22.03
C THR A 52 -40.62 -62.13 -21.07
N PRO A 53 -39.47 -62.56 -20.53
CA PRO A 53 -39.46 -63.28 -19.27
C PRO A 53 -39.61 -62.25 -18.16
N ALA A 54 -40.66 -62.39 -17.34
CA ALA A 54 -40.78 -61.64 -16.10
C ALA A 54 -39.69 -62.12 -15.12
N LEU A 55 -38.51 -61.49 -15.18
CA LEU A 55 -37.60 -61.46 -14.05
C LEU A 55 -38.27 -60.65 -12.96
N PHE A 56 -39.01 -61.36 -12.09
CA PHE A 56 -39.29 -60.88 -10.75
C PHE A 56 -37.95 -60.66 -10.06
N ALA A 57 -37.45 -59.43 -10.15
CA ALA A 57 -36.58 -58.89 -9.12
C ALA A 57 -37.40 -58.97 -7.83
N ALA A 58 -37.08 -59.96 -6.99
CA ALA A 58 -37.56 -59.95 -5.63
C ALA A 58 -37.02 -58.67 -4.99
N GLU A 59 -37.87 -57.67 -4.82
CA GLU A 59 -37.60 -56.58 -3.90
C GLU A 59 -37.32 -57.23 -2.55
N SER A 60 -36.06 -57.24 -2.15
CA SER A 60 -35.66 -57.69 -0.83
C SER A 60 -36.39 -56.81 0.16
N GLN A 61 -37.39 -57.39 0.83
CA GLN A 61 -38.07 -56.76 1.96
C GLN A 61 -37.00 -56.14 2.86
N PRO A 62 -37.17 -54.87 3.30
CA PRO A 62 -36.15 -54.19 4.07
C PRO A 62 -35.80 -55.04 5.28
N ASP A 63 -34.52 -55.40 5.41
CA ASP A 63 -34.03 -56.24 6.50
C ASP A 63 -34.57 -55.73 7.83
N GLN A 64 -35.37 -56.56 8.51
CA GLN A 64 -36.00 -56.21 9.78
C GLN A 64 -34.94 -55.82 10.82
N ALA A 65 -33.75 -56.46 10.80
CA ALA A 65 -32.64 -56.08 11.66
C ALA A 65 -32.10 -54.68 11.34
N GLY A 66 -32.12 -54.27 10.07
CA GLY A 66 -31.77 -52.94 9.60
C GLY A 66 -32.77 -51.85 10.00
N LEU A 67 -34.08 -52.12 9.88
CA LEU A 67 -35.13 -51.21 10.36
C LEU A 67 -35.11 -51.07 11.89
N ASP A 68 -34.95 -52.18 12.59
CA ASP A 68 -34.73 -52.21 14.05
C ASP A 68 -33.49 -51.40 14.45
N PHE A 69 -32.39 -51.52 13.69
CA PHE A 69 -31.17 -50.75 13.93
C PHE A 69 -31.42 -49.24 13.77
N PHE A 70 -32.15 -48.84 12.73
CA PHE A 70 -32.52 -47.44 12.52
C PHE A 70 -33.36 -46.89 13.69
N GLU A 71 -34.45 -47.55 14.07
CA GLU A 71 -35.32 -47.11 15.16
C GLU A 71 -34.62 -47.10 16.53
N LYS A 72 -33.73 -48.07 16.80
CA LYS A 72 -33.05 -48.22 18.10
C LYS A 72 -31.76 -47.40 18.23
N LYS A 73 -31.07 -47.06 17.13
CA LYS A 73 -29.72 -46.45 17.17
C LYS A 73 -29.58 -45.13 16.42
N ILE A 74 -30.40 -44.86 15.39
CA ILE A 74 -30.25 -43.69 14.52
C ILE A 74 -31.34 -42.65 14.79
N ARG A 75 -32.60 -43.06 14.76
CA ARG A 75 -33.75 -42.17 14.92
C ARG A 75 -33.75 -41.37 16.24
N PRO A 76 -33.41 -41.94 17.41
CA PRO A 76 -33.38 -41.18 18.66
C PRO A 76 -32.37 -40.04 18.62
N VAL A 77 -31.21 -40.27 17.99
CA VAL A 77 -30.14 -39.26 17.84
C VAL A 77 -30.57 -38.15 16.88
N LEU A 78 -31.21 -38.49 15.76
CA LEU A 78 -31.76 -37.52 14.82
C LEU A 78 -32.82 -36.62 15.48
N ILE A 79 -33.72 -37.21 16.29
CA ILE A 79 -34.71 -36.46 17.09
C ILE A 79 -34.01 -35.51 18.07
N GLN A 80 -33.09 -36.05 18.88
CA GLN A 80 -32.47 -35.32 20.00
C GLN A 80 -31.51 -34.20 19.55
N HIS A 81 -30.80 -34.38 18.45
CA HIS A 81 -29.69 -33.50 18.05
C HIS A 81 -29.87 -32.78 16.71
N CYS A 82 -30.79 -33.22 15.85
CA CYS A 82 -30.88 -32.74 14.46
C CYS A 82 -32.22 -32.08 14.12
N TYR A 83 -33.36 -32.61 14.60
CA TYR A 83 -34.69 -32.15 14.20
C TYR A 83 -35.02 -30.71 14.62
N GLU A 84 -34.38 -30.17 15.66
CA GLU A 84 -34.47 -28.75 16.06
C GLU A 84 -34.24 -27.80 14.87
N CYS A 85 -33.34 -28.19 13.95
CA CYS A 85 -32.95 -27.42 12.76
C CYS A 85 -33.31 -28.08 11.41
N HIS A 86 -33.60 -29.38 11.39
CA HIS A 86 -33.69 -30.21 10.18
C HIS A 86 -34.93 -31.14 10.16
N SER A 87 -36.10 -30.62 10.48
CA SER A 87 -37.40 -31.32 10.37
C SER A 87 -38.46 -30.46 9.69
N GLU A 88 -39.56 -31.04 9.22
CA GLU A 88 -40.64 -30.34 8.51
C GLU A 88 -41.40 -29.33 9.41
N ASP A 89 -41.37 -29.55 10.73
CA ASP A 89 -42.06 -28.76 11.74
C ASP A 89 -41.20 -27.68 12.40
N THR A 90 -39.90 -27.55 12.06
CA THR A 90 -39.07 -26.47 12.62
C THR A 90 -39.45 -25.09 12.07
N LYS A 91 -39.36 -24.07 12.93
CA LYS A 91 -39.54 -22.67 12.54
C LYS A 91 -38.33 -22.09 11.79
N ASN A 92 -37.16 -22.71 11.88
CA ASN A 92 -35.89 -22.18 11.38
C ASN A 92 -35.09 -23.22 10.60
N LEU A 93 -35.65 -23.75 9.51
CA LEU A 93 -35.04 -24.81 8.70
C LEU A 93 -33.65 -24.39 8.20
N LYS A 94 -32.64 -25.22 8.48
CA LYS A 94 -31.24 -24.94 8.10
C LYS A 94 -30.82 -25.73 6.86
N GLY A 95 -30.18 -25.04 5.92
CA GLY A 95 -29.56 -25.64 4.73
C GLY A 95 -30.52 -26.39 3.80
N SER A 96 -31.82 -26.04 3.81
CA SER A 96 -32.92 -26.74 3.13
C SER A 96 -33.01 -28.25 3.39
N LEU A 97 -32.36 -28.74 4.46
CA LEU A 97 -32.14 -30.16 4.73
C LEU A 97 -33.17 -30.71 5.71
N LEU A 98 -33.87 -31.77 5.30
CA LEU A 98 -34.80 -32.53 6.13
C LEU A 98 -34.18 -33.89 6.47
N LEU A 99 -34.02 -34.17 7.76
CA LEU A 99 -33.46 -35.42 8.29
C LEU A 99 -34.54 -36.33 8.90
N ASP A 100 -35.79 -35.86 8.94
CA ASP A 100 -36.97 -36.51 9.53
C ASP A 100 -37.73 -37.45 8.58
N SER A 101 -37.37 -37.48 7.30
CA SER A 101 -37.89 -38.39 6.28
C SER A 101 -36.78 -39.06 5.47
N LYS A 102 -37.03 -40.27 4.97
CA LYS A 102 -36.10 -40.99 4.10
C LYS A 102 -35.82 -40.23 2.82
N HIS A 103 -36.85 -39.63 2.21
CA HIS A 103 -36.72 -38.84 0.99
C HIS A 103 -35.88 -37.56 1.23
N GLY A 104 -36.08 -36.88 2.36
CA GLY A 104 -35.28 -35.71 2.73
C GLY A 104 -33.78 -36.01 2.86
N LEU A 105 -33.42 -37.14 3.48
CA LEU A 105 -32.03 -37.61 3.59
C LEU A 105 -31.39 -37.88 2.22
N LEU A 106 -32.08 -38.64 1.36
CA LEU A 106 -31.57 -39.06 0.04
C LEU A 106 -31.42 -37.88 -0.92
N LYS A 107 -32.39 -36.96 -0.92
CA LYS A 107 -32.35 -35.73 -1.73
C LYS A 107 -31.37 -34.69 -1.16
N GLY A 108 -31.22 -34.66 0.17
CA GLY A 108 -30.37 -33.72 0.89
C GLY A 108 -30.92 -32.29 0.89
N GLY A 109 -30.00 -31.33 0.99
CA GLY A 109 -30.29 -29.90 1.06
C GLY A 109 -29.38 -29.07 0.15
N ASP A 110 -29.07 -27.83 0.54
CA ASP A 110 -28.18 -26.89 -0.18
C ASP A 110 -26.71 -27.38 -0.30
N SER A 111 -26.44 -28.61 0.14
CA SER A 111 -25.14 -29.28 0.17
C SER A 111 -25.00 -30.37 -0.90
N GLY A 112 -26.10 -30.73 -1.57
CA GLY A 112 -26.25 -32.04 -2.23
C GLY A 112 -26.86 -33.07 -1.28
N ALA A 113 -26.87 -34.34 -1.73
CA ALA A 113 -27.44 -35.47 -0.99
C ALA A 113 -26.77 -35.64 0.39
N ALA A 114 -27.58 -35.73 1.45
CA ALA A 114 -27.05 -35.95 2.80
C ALA A 114 -26.66 -37.43 3.03
N LEU A 115 -27.32 -38.34 2.32
CA LEU A 115 -27.19 -39.78 2.45
C LEU A 115 -27.04 -40.46 1.08
N VAL A 116 -25.99 -41.26 0.93
CA VAL A 116 -25.80 -42.18 -0.22
C VAL A 116 -25.82 -43.62 0.31
N PRO A 117 -26.93 -44.37 0.12
CA PRO A 117 -27.07 -45.75 0.61
C PRO A 117 -25.92 -46.67 0.21
N GLY A 118 -25.41 -47.43 1.18
CA GLY A 118 -24.28 -48.35 0.99
C GLY A 118 -22.91 -47.69 0.91
N LYS A 119 -22.83 -46.35 0.93
CA LYS A 119 -21.58 -45.59 0.74
C LYS A 119 -21.30 -44.57 1.86
N PRO A 120 -20.71 -45.01 2.99
CA PRO A 120 -20.36 -44.13 4.10
C PRO A 120 -19.43 -42.96 3.69
N ALA A 121 -18.45 -43.21 2.82
CA ALA A 121 -17.47 -42.20 2.40
C ALA A 121 -18.03 -41.14 1.41
N GLU A 122 -19.16 -41.40 0.76
CA GLU A 122 -19.84 -40.44 -0.14
C GLU A 122 -21.02 -39.72 0.57
N SER A 123 -21.27 -40.00 1.85
CA SER A 123 -22.43 -39.51 2.60
C SER A 123 -22.07 -38.31 3.50
N LEU A 124 -22.46 -37.11 3.08
CA LEU A 124 -22.21 -35.84 3.79
C LEU A 124 -22.68 -35.85 5.27
N LEU A 125 -23.74 -36.59 5.59
CA LEU A 125 -24.20 -36.75 6.98
C LEU A 125 -23.11 -37.37 7.87
N LEU A 126 -22.35 -38.35 7.39
CA LEU A 126 -21.30 -38.97 8.19
C LEU A 126 -20.05 -38.10 8.29
N GLU A 127 -19.70 -37.41 7.21
CA GLU A 127 -18.59 -36.45 7.17
C GLU A 127 -18.78 -35.33 8.20
N THR A 128 -19.96 -34.72 8.21
CA THR A 128 -20.31 -33.61 9.13
C THR A 128 -20.42 -34.04 10.60
N LEU A 129 -20.89 -35.27 10.87
CA LEU A 129 -20.88 -35.85 12.22
C LEU A 129 -19.45 -36.13 12.74
N ARG A 130 -18.48 -36.39 11.86
CA ARG A 130 -17.09 -36.71 12.23
C ARG A 130 -16.25 -35.51 12.65
N TYR A 131 -16.67 -34.28 12.29
CA TYR A 131 -15.89 -33.05 12.47
C TYR A 131 -14.54 -33.10 11.73
N GLY A 132 -14.55 -33.51 10.45
CA GLY A 132 -13.35 -33.37 9.59
C GLY A 132 -12.94 -31.91 9.42
N GLU A 133 -11.65 -31.64 9.27
CA GLU A 133 -11.07 -30.27 9.31
C GLU A 133 -11.68 -29.30 8.29
N ASP A 134 -12.11 -29.80 7.13
CA ASP A 134 -12.76 -29.02 6.06
C ASP A 134 -14.31 -29.15 6.02
N SER A 135 -14.93 -29.79 7.03
CA SER A 135 -16.36 -30.16 7.03
C SER A 135 -17.22 -29.38 8.04
N TYR A 136 -18.54 -29.33 7.83
CA TYR A 136 -19.46 -28.69 8.77
C TYR A 136 -19.60 -29.50 10.04
N GLN A 137 -19.21 -28.93 11.17
CA GLN A 137 -19.31 -29.54 12.48
C GLN A 137 -20.77 -29.57 12.98
N MET A 138 -21.42 -30.73 12.90
CA MET A 138 -22.81 -30.94 13.32
C MET A 138 -22.93 -32.13 14.28
N PRO A 139 -23.71 -32.05 15.37
CA PRO A 139 -24.56 -30.92 15.78
C PRO A 139 -23.74 -29.81 16.50
N PRO A 140 -24.08 -28.52 16.31
CA PRO A 140 -23.23 -27.40 16.73
C PRO A 140 -23.05 -27.25 18.25
N LYS A 141 -23.84 -27.98 19.06
CA LYS A 141 -23.72 -28.02 20.53
C LYS A 141 -22.61 -28.97 21.02
N GLY A 142 -21.95 -29.71 20.12
CA GLY A 142 -20.79 -30.57 20.43
C GLY A 142 -20.78 -31.86 19.61
N LYS A 143 -19.58 -32.38 19.29
CA LYS A 143 -19.41 -33.62 18.53
C LYS A 143 -20.12 -34.79 19.23
N LEU A 144 -20.85 -35.61 18.47
CA LEU A 144 -21.45 -36.83 19.02
C LEU A 144 -20.36 -37.83 19.48
N PRO A 145 -20.63 -38.68 20.48
CA PRO A 145 -19.71 -39.74 20.88
C PRO A 145 -19.34 -40.63 19.70
N ASP A 146 -18.07 -41.04 19.57
CA ASP A 146 -17.60 -41.82 18.40
C ASP A 146 -18.37 -43.14 18.22
N ALA A 147 -18.84 -43.76 19.31
CA ALA A 147 -19.71 -44.93 19.27
C ALA A 147 -21.08 -44.67 18.60
N VAL A 148 -21.59 -43.44 18.66
CA VAL A 148 -22.81 -43.02 17.94
C VAL A 148 -22.49 -42.80 16.46
N ILE A 149 -21.37 -42.16 16.15
CA ILE A 149 -20.92 -41.93 14.76
C ILE A 149 -20.68 -43.27 14.05
N ALA A 150 -20.09 -44.26 14.73
CA ALA A 150 -19.92 -45.62 14.23
C ALA A 150 -21.27 -46.32 13.94
N ASN A 151 -22.34 -46.01 14.67
CA ASN A 151 -23.68 -46.51 14.33
C ASN A 151 -24.20 -45.88 13.03
N PHE A 152 -24.01 -44.57 12.81
CA PHE A 152 -24.36 -43.93 11.53
C PHE A 152 -23.58 -44.55 10.37
N GLU A 153 -22.27 -44.74 10.51
CA GLU A 153 -21.44 -45.40 9.51
C GLU A 153 -21.95 -46.81 9.17
N LYS A 154 -22.21 -47.63 10.20
CA LYS A 154 -22.75 -48.99 10.03
C LYS A 154 -24.12 -48.98 9.34
N TRP A 155 -25.03 -48.09 9.75
CA TRP A 155 -26.35 -47.96 9.14
C TRP A 155 -26.28 -47.56 7.66
N ILE A 156 -25.39 -46.63 7.31
CA ILE A 156 -25.18 -46.22 5.91
C ILE A 156 -24.61 -47.39 5.10
N ALA A 157 -23.63 -48.12 5.64
CA ALA A 157 -23.06 -49.32 5.00
C ALA A 157 -24.11 -50.43 4.77
N MET A 158 -25.10 -50.56 5.66
CA MET A 158 -26.24 -51.48 5.52
C MET A 158 -27.29 -51.03 4.48
N GLY A 159 -27.01 -50.02 3.65
CA GLY A 159 -27.98 -49.49 2.68
C GLY A 159 -28.96 -48.47 3.25
N ALA A 160 -28.70 -47.95 4.46
CA ALA A 160 -29.53 -46.96 5.16
C ALA A 160 -31.04 -47.30 5.22
N PRO A 161 -31.42 -48.48 5.74
CA PRO A 161 -32.82 -48.87 5.93
C PRO A 161 -33.54 -47.86 6.83
N ASP A 162 -34.68 -47.36 6.38
CA ASP A 162 -35.44 -46.29 7.03
C ASP A 162 -36.94 -46.50 6.71
N PRO A 163 -37.83 -46.61 7.70
CA PRO A 163 -39.26 -46.82 7.50
C PRO A 163 -40.04 -45.52 7.20
N ARG A 164 -39.40 -44.34 7.25
CA ARG A 164 -40.06 -43.03 7.15
C ARG A 164 -40.32 -42.63 5.69
N ASN A 165 -41.24 -43.35 5.04
CA ASN A 165 -41.64 -43.18 3.64
C ASN A 165 -42.60 -41.99 3.38
N LYS A 166 -42.73 -41.02 4.30
CA LYS A 166 -43.52 -39.81 4.06
C LYS A 166 -42.80 -38.91 3.04
N THR A 167 -43.43 -38.65 1.90
CA THR A 167 -43.05 -37.54 1.00
C THR A 167 -43.45 -36.22 1.65
N SER A 168 -42.45 -35.47 2.12
CA SER A 168 -42.62 -34.15 2.74
C SER A 168 -43.31 -33.17 1.78
N LYS A 169 -44.24 -32.35 2.29
CA LYS A 169 -44.95 -31.34 1.47
C LYS A 169 -44.22 -29.99 1.45
N LYS A 170 -43.35 -29.71 2.44
CA LYS A 170 -42.49 -28.52 2.48
C LYS A 170 -41.08 -28.76 1.88
N GLN A 171 -41.01 -29.04 0.57
CA GLN A 171 -39.75 -28.92 -0.18
C GLN A 171 -39.94 -28.28 -1.55
N VAL A 172 -40.36 -27.02 -1.55
CA VAL A 172 -40.07 -26.10 -2.65
C VAL A 172 -38.81 -25.33 -2.24
N LYS A 173 -37.69 -25.54 -2.95
CA LYS A 173 -36.56 -24.58 -2.93
C LYS A 173 -37.21 -23.24 -3.26
N ALA A 174 -37.15 -22.25 -2.38
CA ALA A 174 -37.93 -21.02 -2.56
C ALA A 174 -37.48 -20.30 -3.84
N GLU A 175 -38.14 -20.60 -4.96
CA GLU A 175 -37.78 -20.03 -6.24
C GLU A 175 -38.00 -18.53 -6.16
N ILE A 176 -36.99 -17.78 -6.60
CA ILE A 176 -37.07 -16.33 -6.62
C ILE A 176 -38.20 -15.96 -7.58
N ASP A 177 -39.30 -15.46 -7.02
CA ASP A 177 -40.38 -14.85 -7.80
C ASP A 177 -39.83 -13.56 -8.44
N PHE A 178 -39.32 -13.71 -9.67
CA PHE A 178 -38.76 -12.60 -10.43
C PHE A 178 -39.83 -11.60 -10.90
N ALA A 179 -41.12 -11.96 -10.92
CA ALA A 179 -42.18 -11.00 -11.23
C ALA A 179 -42.31 -10.04 -10.03
N LYS A 180 -42.56 -10.59 -8.84
CA LYS A 180 -42.65 -9.82 -7.60
C LYS A 180 -41.34 -9.12 -7.23
N ALA A 181 -40.19 -9.72 -7.53
CA ALA A 181 -38.90 -9.10 -7.26
C ALA A 181 -38.71 -7.79 -8.05
N ARG A 182 -39.20 -7.71 -9.30
CA ARG A 182 -39.11 -6.50 -10.14
C ARG A 182 -40.04 -5.37 -9.67
N GLU A 183 -40.97 -5.63 -8.75
CA GLU A 183 -41.77 -4.58 -8.10
C GLU A 183 -40.93 -3.74 -7.12
N PHE A 184 -39.77 -4.22 -6.67
CA PHE A 184 -38.89 -3.44 -5.81
C PHE A 184 -38.35 -2.19 -6.53
N TRP A 185 -38.34 -1.05 -5.83
CA TRP A 185 -38.21 0.29 -6.43
C TRP A 185 -37.03 0.45 -7.40
N SER A 186 -35.87 -0.13 -7.07
CA SER A 186 -34.63 0.00 -7.85
C SER A 186 -34.58 -0.91 -9.08
N PHE A 187 -35.46 -1.91 -9.18
CA PHE A 187 -35.61 -2.78 -10.34
C PHE A 187 -36.72 -2.33 -11.30
N GLN A 188 -37.54 -1.34 -10.91
CA GLN A 188 -38.44 -0.64 -11.83
C GLN A 188 -37.66 0.42 -12.63
N ALA A 189 -37.98 0.58 -13.92
CA ALA A 189 -37.38 1.64 -14.74
C ALA A 189 -37.68 3.04 -14.15
N PRO A 190 -36.70 3.96 -14.09
CA PRO A 190 -36.90 5.29 -13.55
C PRO A 190 -37.87 6.11 -14.42
N LYS A 191 -38.63 6.99 -13.76
CA LYS A 191 -39.67 7.83 -14.41
C LYS A 191 -39.37 9.30 -14.16
N SER A 192 -39.55 10.14 -15.18
CA SER A 192 -39.58 11.59 -14.93
C SER A 192 -40.83 11.93 -14.14
N GLN A 193 -40.67 12.82 -13.17
CA GLN A 193 -41.72 13.22 -12.22
C GLN A 193 -42.06 14.70 -12.43
N PRO A 194 -43.31 15.15 -12.26
CA PRO A 194 -43.61 16.59 -12.26
C PRO A 194 -42.89 17.30 -11.10
N ALA A 195 -42.70 18.61 -11.18
CA ALA A 195 -42.20 19.38 -10.04
C ALA A 195 -43.25 19.38 -8.91
N PRO A 196 -42.89 19.00 -7.66
CA PRO A 196 -43.83 19.03 -6.54
C PRO A 196 -44.35 20.44 -6.22
N ALA A 197 -45.56 20.53 -5.67
CA ALA A 197 -46.09 21.78 -5.15
C ALA A 197 -45.38 22.17 -3.83
N VAL A 198 -44.98 23.43 -3.72
CA VAL A 198 -44.26 24.01 -2.57
C VAL A 198 -44.91 25.31 -2.12
N LYS A 199 -44.66 25.73 -0.88
CA LYS A 199 -45.11 27.01 -0.30
C LYS A 199 -44.15 28.13 -0.67
N GLN A 200 -42.83 27.91 -0.55
CA GLN A 200 -41.80 28.92 -0.85
C GLN A 200 -41.44 28.97 -2.35
N GLN A 201 -42.42 29.28 -3.20
CA GLN A 201 -42.33 29.29 -4.68
C GLN A 201 -41.19 30.15 -5.29
N LYS A 202 -40.56 31.03 -4.52
CA LYS A 202 -39.44 31.89 -4.96
C LYS A 202 -38.04 31.32 -4.68
N TRP A 203 -37.92 30.29 -3.84
CA TRP A 203 -36.62 29.69 -3.49
C TRP A 203 -36.07 28.74 -4.56
N PRO A 204 -36.89 27.87 -5.20
CA PRO A 204 -36.41 26.99 -6.27
C PRO A 204 -35.82 27.73 -7.47
N LEU A 205 -34.56 27.41 -7.83
CA LEU A 205 -33.92 27.88 -9.05
C LEU A 205 -34.08 26.88 -10.19
N ASN A 206 -34.11 25.59 -9.88
CA ASN A 206 -34.43 24.55 -10.85
C ASN A 206 -35.24 23.39 -10.22
N LYS A 207 -35.60 22.41 -11.05
CA LYS A 207 -36.49 21.30 -10.66
C LYS A 207 -36.00 20.47 -9.47
N ILE A 208 -34.68 20.38 -9.23
CA ILE A 208 -34.11 19.72 -8.05
C ILE A 208 -34.67 20.33 -6.76
N ASP A 209 -34.69 21.66 -6.72
CA ASP A 209 -35.05 22.43 -5.54
C ASP A 209 -36.52 22.23 -5.13
N TYR A 210 -37.43 21.96 -6.09
CA TYR A 210 -38.82 21.66 -5.76
C TYR A 210 -38.97 20.34 -4.99
N PHE A 211 -38.22 19.29 -5.34
CA PHE A 211 -38.25 18.02 -4.61
C PHE A 211 -37.66 18.15 -3.20
N ILE A 212 -36.54 18.88 -3.08
CA ILE A 212 -35.86 19.13 -1.80
C ILE A 212 -36.75 20.00 -0.88
N LEU A 213 -37.27 21.12 -1.40
CA LEU A 213 -38.12 22.03 -0.64
C LEU A 213 -39.44 21.37 -0.22
N ALA A 214 -40.08 20.56 -1.08
CA ALA A 214 -41.29 19.84 -0.70
C ALA A 214 -41.03 18.85 0.46
N ALA A 215 -39.88 18.16 0.44
CA ALA A 215 -39.49 17.26 1.52
C ALA A 215 -39.23 18.04 2.83
N GLN A 216 -38.55 19.18 2.78
CA GLN A 216 -38.33 20.07 3.92
C GLN A 216 -39.64 20.61 4.50
N GLU A 217 -40.51 21.17 3.65
CA GLU A 217 -41.79 21.75 4.05
C GLU A 217 -42.74 20.69 4.66
N SER A 218 -42.66 19.43 4.21
CA SER A 218 -43.40 18.30 4.80
C SER A 218 -43.00 18.00 6.25
N LYS A 219 -41.80 18.42 6.66
CA LYS A 219 -41.27 18.31 8.02
C LYS A 219 -41.28 19.64 8.78
N GLY A 220 -41.86 20.69 8.20
CA GLY A 220 -41.89 22.04 8.79
C GLY A 220 -40.55 22.77 8.77
N PHE A 221 -39.60 22.31 7.95
CA PHE A 221 -38.30 22.97 7.80
C PHE A 221 -38.34 24.06 6.73
N SER A 222 -37.36 24.97 6.78
CA SER A 222 -37.09 25.95 5.75
C SER A 222 -35.63 25.81 5.29
N PRO A 223 -35.33 26.10 4.02
CA PRO A 223 -33.96 26.06 3.51
C PRO A 223 -33.13 27.21 4.08
N ALA A 224 -31.81 27.00 4.10
CA ALA A 224 -30.84 28.02 4.45
C ALA A 224 -30.76 29.11 3.37
N PRO A 225 -30.31 30.32 3.74
CA PRO A 225 -29.96 31.34 2.74
C PRO A 225 -28.82 30.87 1.84
N ALA A 226 -28.69 31.50 0.67
CA ALA A 226 -27.55 31.28 -0.21
C ALA A 226 -26.24 31.68 0.50
N ALA A 227 -25.18 30.91 0.25
CA ALA A 227 -23.83 31.24 0.67
C ALA A 227 -23.33 32.52 -0.04
N ASP A 228 -22.40 33.22 0.60
CA ASP A 228 -21.72 34.35 -0.03
C ASP A 228 -20.84 33.89 -1.21
N LYS A 229 -20.37 34.87 -1.99
CA LYS A 229 -19.61 34.58 -3.21
C LYS A 229 -18.25 33.94 -2.92
N GLN A 230 -17.58 34.31 -1.83
CA GLN A 230 -16.28 33.78 -1.43
C GLN A 230 -16.39 32.28 -1.12
N THR A 231 -17.41 31.89 -0.35
CA THR A 231 -17.75 30.49 -0.09
C THR A 231 -18.11 29.76 -1.38
N LEU A 232 -19.00 30.32 -2.22
CA LEU A 232 -19.44 29.66 -3.45
C LEU A 232 -18.32 29.39 -4.46
N ILE A 233 -17.36 30.31 -4.64
CA ILE A 233 -16.21 30.06 -5.52
C ILE A 233 -15.26 29.02 -4.93
N ARG A 234 -14.92 29.12 -3.64
CA ARG A 234 -14.05 28.16 -2.97
C ARG A 234 -14.61 26.74 -3.06
N ARG A 235 -15.91 26.58 -2.77
CA ARG A 235 -16.65 25.31 -2.93
C ARG A 235 -16.57 24.78 -4.36
N ALA A 236 -17.00 25.58 -5.34
CA ALA A 236 -17.04 25.15 -6.74
C ALA A 236 -15.66 24.71 -7.28
N TYR A 237 -14.58 25.36 -6.85
CA TYR A 237 -13.21 25.01 -7.20
C TYR A 237 -12.78 23.65 -6.64
N PHE A 238 -12.99 23.39 -5.36
CA PHE A 238 -12.68 22.09 -4.76
C PHE A 238 -13.60 20.96 -5.27
N ASP A 239 -14.87 21.25 -5.54
CA ASP A 239 -15.82 20.30 -6.13
C ASP A 239 -15.43 19.90 -7.55
N LEU A 240 -15.17 20.87 -8.44
CA LEU A 240 -14.97 20.59 -9.87
C LEU A 240 -13.54 20.25 -10.26
N ILE A 241 -12.52 20.90 -9.68
CA ILE A 241 -11.12 20.70 -10.08
C ILE A 241 -10.21 20.25 -8.93
N GLY A 242 -10.66 20.32 -7.68
CA GLY A 242 -9.91 19.85 -6.51
C GLY A 242 -8.66 20.69 -6.22
N LEU A 243 -8.70 21.99 -6.52
CA LEU A 243 -7.66 22.98 -6.25
C LEU A 243 -8.32 24.24 -5.68
N PRO A 244 -7.70 25.02 -4.78
CA PRO A 244 -8.25 26.30 -4.34
C PRO A 244 -8.20 27.36 -5.46
N PRO A 245 -9.10 28.36 -5.48
CA PRO A 245 -9.01 29.51 -6.38
C PRO A 245 -7.86 30.45 -5.99
N THR A 246 -7.30 31.19 -6.94
CA THR A 246 -6.36 32.27 -6.61
C THR A 246 -7.10 33.50 -6.06
N PRO A 247 -6.45 34.37 -5.26
CA PRO A 247 -7.06 35.61 -4.76
C PRO A 247 -7.63 36.50 -5.89
N GLU A 248 -6.97 36.53 -7.04
CA GLU A 248 -7.41 37.29 -8.22
C GLU A 248 -8.72 36.72 -8.80
N GLU A 249 -8.84 35.40 -8.90
CA GLU A 249 -10.06 34.72 -9.37
C GLU A 249 -11.23 34.91 -8.39
N VAL A 250 -10.94 34.89 -7.08
CA VAL A 250 -11.92 35.24 -6.03
C VAL A 250 -12.41 36.68 -6.24
N GLN A 251 -11.49 37.65 -6.37
CA GLN A 251 -11.84 39.06 -6.50
C GLN A 251 -12.62 39.35 -7.79
N GLN A 252 -12.26 38.71 -8.90
CA GLN A 252 -12.99 38.80 -10.17
C GLN A 252 -14.44 38.31 -10.01
N PHE A 253 -14.65 37.13 -9.41
CA PHE A 253 -15.99 36.58 -9.21
C PHE A 253 -16.82 37.38 -8.20
N VAL A 254 -16.21 37.83 -7.11
CA VAL A 254 -16.87 38.68 -6.10
C VAL A 254 -17.38 39.98 -6.74
N ASN A 255 -16.57 40.60 -7.60
CA ASN A 255 -16.91 41.86 -8.27
C ASN A 255 -17.87 41.72 -9.46
N ASP A 256 -18.01 40.54 -10.09
CA ASP A 256 -18.92 40.36 -11.23
C ASP A 256 -20.40 40.44 -10.79
N SER A 257 -21.03 41.59 -11.02
CA SER A 257 -22.44 41.83 -10.71
C SER A 257 -23.43 41.21 -11.70
N SER A 258 -22.95 40.48 -12.72
CA SER A 258 -23.82 39.80 -13.70
C SER A 258 -24.72 38.75 -13.03
N PRO A 259 -26.02 38.68 -13.38
CA PRO A 259 -26.89 37.58 -12.94
C PRO A 259 -26.37 36.19 -13.31
N GLN A 260 -25.53 36.09 -14.34
CA GLN A 260 -24.91 34.85 -14.84
C GLN A 260 -23.49 34.61 -14.30
N ALA A 261 -22.97 35.46 -13.39
CA ALA A 261 -21.59 35.35 -12.90
C ALA A 261 -21.24 33.93 -12.39
N TYR A 262 -22.16 33.33 -11.64
CA TYR A 262 -21.98 31.98 -11.10
C TYR A 262 -22.10 30.89 -12.16
N GLU A 263 -22.98 31.05 -13.15
CA GLU A 263 -23.12 30.12 -14.27
C GLU A 263 -21.85 30.09 -15.13
N LYS A 264 -21.29 31.25 -15.46
CA LYS A 264 -20.01 31.40 -16.15
C LYS A 264 -18.83 30.80 -15.38
N LEU A 265 -18.84 30.92 -14.05
CA LEU A 265 -17.84 30.28 -13.18
C LEU A 265 -17.92 28.74 -13.29
N ILE A 266 -19.12 28.16 -13.18
CA ILE A 266 -19.31 26.71 -13.29
C ILE A 266 -18.90 26.21 -14.68
N ASP A 267 -19.30 26.90 -15.76
CA ASP A 267 -18.92 26.54 -17.12
C ASP A 267 -17.40 26.59 -17.34
N ARG A 268 -16.72 27.64 -16.86
CA ARG A 268 -15.25 27.75 -16.90
C ARG A 268 -14.56 26.60 -16.18
N LEU A 269 -15.06 26.19 -15.01
CA LEU A 269 -14.51 25.09 -14.23
C LEU A 269 -14.77 23.72 -14.87
N LEU A 270 -15.94 23.50 -15.48
CA LEU A 270 -16.26 22.29 -16.25
C LEU A 270 -15.43 22.18 -17.55
N SER A 271 -15.03 23.30 -18.14
CA SER A 271 -14.09 23.35 -19.26
C SER A 271 -12.62 23.24 -18.86
N SER A 272 -12.29 23.27 -17.57
CA SER A 272 -10.90 23.16 -17.09
C SER A 272 -10.34 21.75 -17.35
N PRO A 273 -9.08 21.61 -17.82
CA PRO A 273 -8.45 20.30 -17.97
C PRO A 273 -8.22 19.59 -16.62
N HIS A 274 -8.32 20.31 -15.50
CA HIS A 274 -8.23 19.75 -14.14
C HIS A 274 -9.55 19.11 -13.66
N TYR A 275 -10.66 19.26 -14.41
CA TYR A 275 -11.93 18.60 -14.12
C TYR A 275 -11.79 17.07 -14.15
N GLY A 276 -11.18 16.55 -15.22
CA GLY A 276 -10.96 15.11 -15.40
C GLY A 276 -10.02 14.49 -14.36
N GLU A 277 -9.06 15.27 -13.85
CA GLU A 277 -8.20 14.83 -12.73
C GLU A 277 -9.00 14.64 -11.44
N ARG A 278 -9.92 15.58 -11.15
CA ARG A 278 -10.78 15.55 -9.97
C ARG A 278 -11.78 14.40 -10.04
N TRP A 279 -12.59 14.35 -11.10
CA TRP A 279 -13.68 13.38 -11.23
C TRP A 279 -13.23 12.00 -11.69
N GLY A 280 -12.12 11.92 -12.45
CA GLY A 280 -11.46 10.67 -12.76
C GLY A 280 -10.92 9.96 -11.51
N ARG A 281 -10.41 10.68 -10.50
CA ARG A 281 -9.97 10.07 -9.23
C ARG A 281 -11.12 9.36 -8.50
N HIS A 282 -12.31 9.98 -8.45
CA HIS A 282 -13.51 9.36 -7.88
C HIS A 282 -13.90 8.07 -8.63
N TRP A 283 -13.83 8.06 -9.97
CA TRP A 283 -14.06 6.85 -10.75
C TRP A 283 -13.02 5.75 -10.46
N LEU A 284 -11.74 6.12 -10.32
CA LEU A 284 -10.65 5.20 -10.09
C LEU A 284 -10.70 4.51 -8.71
N ASP A 285 -11.40 5.10 -7.72
CA ASP A 285 -11.73 4.43 -6.46
C ASP A 285 -12.71 3.28 -6.70
N VAL A 286 -13.76 3.52 -7.50
CA VAL A 286 -14.79 2.52 -7.86
C VAL A 286 -14.21 1.43 -8.74
N ALA A 287 -13.29 1.77 -9.65
CA ALA A 287 -12.55 0.84 -10.49
C ALA A 287 -11.45 0.06 -9.75
N ARG A 288 -11.26 0.29 -8.43
CA ARG A 288 -10.19 -0.30 -7.61
C ARG A 288 -8.79 -0.14 -8.22
N TYR A 289 -8.50 1.03 -8.79
CA TYR A 289 -7.24 1.30 -9.50
C TYR A 289 -6.01 1.05 -8.61
N ALA A 290 -5.05 0.28 -9.12
CA ALA A 290 -3.69 0.21 -8.61
C ALA A 290 -2.70 -0.18 -9.70
N GLU A 291 -1.42 0.02 -9.41
CA GLU A 291 -0.30 -0.22 -10.34
C GLU A 291 0.46 -1.51 -9.99
N ASP A 292 -0.02 -2.27 -9.00
CA ASP A 292 0.53 -3.56 -8.59
C ASP A 292 -0.52 -4.53 -8.00
N ASN A 293 -0.03 -5.67 -7.49
CA ASN A 293 -0.81 -6.76 -6.92
C ASN A 293 -0.52 -6.92 -5.42
N THR A 294 -1.48 -7.47 -4.68
CA THR A 294 -1.37 -7.71 -3.22
C THR A 294 -0.19 -8.63 -2.87
N ASN A 295 -0.04 -9.72 -3.63
CA ASN A 295 1.02 -10.72 -3.47
C ASN A 295 2.04 -10.63 -4.61
N MET A 296 3.07 -9.81 -4.43
CA MET A 296 4.13 -9.60 -5.42
C MET A 296 5.13 -10.77 -5.44
N GLY A 297 5.45 -11.28 -6.63
CA GLY A 297 6.41 -12.37 -6.80
C GLY A 297 6.85 -12.60 -8.25
N PRO A 298 7.73 -13.58 -8.52
CA PRO A 298 8.29 -13.83 -9.86
C PRO A 298 7.25 -14.10 -10.96
N HIS A 299 6.05 -14.51 -10.55
CA HIS A 299 4.92 -14.88 -11.41
C HIS A 299 3.68 -13.97 -11.21
N ASN A 300 3.81 -12.89 -10.44
CA ASN A 300 2.74 -11.93 -10.17
C ASN A 300 3.36 -10.55 -9.92
N GLY A 301 3.65 -9.83 -11.00
CA GLY A 301 4.38 -8.56 -10.99
C GLY A 301 3.47 -7.31 -10.91
N PRO A 302 4.08 -6.11 -11.02
CA PRO A 302 3.32 -4.86 -11.14
C PRO A 302 2.70 -4.71 -12.53
N TYR A 303 1.82 -3.73 -12.69
CA TYR A 303 1.22 -3.30 -13.96
C TYR A 303 1.98 -2.07 -14.49
N PRO A 304 3.03 -2.24 -15.32
CA PRO A 304 3.98 -1.18 -15.68
C PRO A 304 3.39 -0.05 -16.52
N HIS A 305 2.15 -0.20 -17.00
CA HIS A 305 1.44 0.75 -17.85
C HIS A 305 0.06 1.12 -17.30
N ALA A 306 -0.26 0.74 -16.05
CA ALA A 306 -1.52 1.06 -15.38
C ALA A 306 -1.87 2.55 -15.41
N TYR A 307 -0.87 3.42 -15.25
CA TYR A 307 -1.02 4.87 -15.33
C TYR A 307 -1.73 5.36 -16.61
N ARG A 308 -1.67 4.59 -17.71
CA ARG A 308 -2.38 4.92 -18.96
C ARG A 308 -3.89 4.77 -18.85
N TYR A 309 -4.39 3.84 -18.03
CA TYR A 309 -5.82 3.74 -17.76
C TYR A 309 -6.30 4.92 -16.92
N ARG A 310 -5.53 5.35 -15.90
CA ARG A 310 -5.80 6.61 -15.19
C ARG A 310 -5.85 7.80 -16.17
N ASP A 311 -4.85 7.94 -17.03
CA ASP A 311 -4.78 9.04 -18.00
C ASP A 311 -5.95 8.99 -19.01
N TRP A 312 -6.35 7.80 -19.43
CA TRP A 312 -7.52 7.59 -20.27
C TRP A 312 -8.83 7.99 -19.57
N VAL A 313 -9.01 7.60 -18.29
CA VAL A 313 -10.16 8.03 -17.48
C VAL A 313 -10.19 9.55 -17.36
N ILE A 314 -9.06 10.18 -16.99
CA ILE A 314 -8.94 11.65 -16.90
C ILE A 314 -9.34 12.32 -18.22
N LYS A 315 -8.86 11.78 -19.35
CA LYS A 315 -9.21 12.27 -20.68
C LYS A 315 -10.71 12.09 -20.98
N ALA A 316 -11.29 10.92 -20.71
CA ALA A 316 -12.69 10.63 -21.00
C ALA A 316 -13.66 11.53 -20.21
N PHE A 317 -13.33 11.88 -18.97
CA PHE A 317 -14.08 12.88 -18.20
C PHE A 317 -13.88 14.30 -18.78
N ASN A 318 -12.65 14.68 -19.16
CA ASN A 318 -12.38 15.99 -19.78
C ASN A 318 -13.09 16.17 -21.14
N ASP A 319 -13.17 15.12 -21.95
CA ASP A 319 -13.90 15.09 -23.22
C ASP A 319 -15.43 15.01 -23.03
N ASP A 320 -15.93 14.80 -21.80
CA ASP A 320 -17.33 14.51 -21.45
C ASP A 320 -17.93 13.34 -22.27
N VAL A 321 -17.16 12.26 -22.38
CA VAL A 321 -17.62 11.02 -23.06
C VAL A 321 -18.93 10.56 -22.39
N PRO A 322 -20.02 10.38 -23.16
CA PRO A 322 -21.30 9.90 -22.64
C PRO A 322 -21.12 8.67 -21.76
N TYR A 323 -21.71 8.66 -20.56
CA TYR A 323 -21.43 7.62 -19.56
C TYR A 323 -21.77 6.19 -20.03
N ASP A 324 -22.77 6.03 -20.89
CA ASP A 324 -23.07 4.76 -21.58
C ASP A 324 -21.90 4.30 -22.47
N LYS A 325 -21.31 5.21 -23.25
CA LYS A 325 -20.13 4.95 -24.09
C LYS A 325 -18.86 4.74 -23.27
N PHE A 326 -18.70 5.48 -22.17
CA PHE A 326 -17.60 5.31 -21.22
C PHE A 326 -17.61 3.91 -20.59
N ILE A 327 -18.78 3.37 -20.25
CA ILE A 327 -18.93 1.96 -19.85
C ILE A 327 -18.52 1.04 -20.99
N ILE A 328 -19.11 1.22 -22.18
CA ILE A 328 -18.89 0.28 -23.30
C ILE A 328 -17.41 0.20 -23.70
N ARG A 329 -16.69 1.33 -23.76
CA ARG A 329 -15.25 1.35 -24.06
C ARG A 329 -14.42 0.60 -23.02
N GLN A 330 -14.66 0.81 -21.73
CA GLN A 330 -13.93 0.12 -20.66
C GLN A 330 -14.10 -1.40 -20.66
N LEU A 331 -15.25 -1.90 -21.14
CA LEU A 331 -15.50 -3.33 -21.20
C LEU A 331 -15.15 -3.92 -22.59
N ALA A 332 -15.22 -3.15 -23.67
CA ALA A 332 -15.28 -3.70 -25.03
C ALA A 332 -14.78 -2.76 -26.17
N THR A 333 -13.94 -1.75 -25.90
CA THR A 333 -13.41 -0.85 -26.95
C THR A 333 -12.79 -1.60 -28.14
N ASP A 334 -12.13 -2.73 -27.91
CA ASP A 334 -11.49 -3.53 -28.96
C ASP A 334 -12.48 -4.23 -29.92
N PHE A 335 -13.78 -4.03 -29.73
CA PHE A 335 -14.85 -4.43 -30.64
C PHE A 335 -15.59 -3.25 -31.31
N LEU A 336 -15.29 -2.00 -30.94
CA LEU A 336 -16.00 -0.83 -31.45
C LEU A 336 -15.31 -0.31 -32.73
N PRO A 337 -16.03 -0.17 -33.85
CA PRO A 337 -15.44 0.35 -35.09
C PRO A 337 -15.01 1.83 -34.98
N GLU A 338 -15.53 2.58 -34.01
CA GLU A 338 -15.18 3.98 -33.76
C GLU A 338 -13.93 4.21 -32.89
N THR A 339 -13.21 3.16 -32.45
CA THR A 339 -12.01 3.29 -31.60
C THR A 339 -10.83 2.45 -32.12
N GLY A 340 -9.61 2.99 -32.05
CA GLY A 340 -8.37 2.28 -32.37
C GLY A 340 -7.56 1.82 -31.16
N PRO A 341 -6.33 1.31 -31.39
CA PRO A 341 -5.42 0.85 -30.34
C PRO A 341 -5.09 1.87 -29.25
N GLU A 342 -5.21 3.17 -29.55
CA GLU A 342 -5.06 4.26 -28.60
C GLU A 342 -6.09 4.24 -27.46
N ASP A 343 -7.25 3.61 -27.65
CA ASP A 343 -8.32 3.47 -26.64
C ASP A 343 -8.17 2.18 -25.81
N TYR A 344 -7.28 1.25 -26.18
CA TYR A 344 -7.00 0.03 -25.39
C TYR A 344 -6.71 0.24 -23.88
N PRO A 345 -6.12 1.37 -23.40
CA PRO A 345 -6.04 1.65 -21.97
C PRO A 345 -7.39 1.60 -21.24
N ALA A 346 -8.53 1.85 -21.91
CA ALA A 346 -9.87 1.71 -21.33
C ALA A 346 -10.12 0.32 -20.73
N LEU A 347 -9.59 -0.73 -21.36
CA LEU A 347 -9.69 -2.12 -20.90
C LEU A 347 -9.00 -2.35 -19.56
N GLY A 348 -8.20 -1.39 -19.07
CA GLY A 348 -7.60 -1.38 -17.74
C GLY A 348 -8.62 -1.49 -16.59
N TYR A 349 -9.89 -1.10 -16.80
CA TYR A 349 -10.97 -1.32 -15.82
C TYR A 349 -11.09 -2.80 -15.39
N MET A 350 -10.95 -3.73 -16.34
CA MET A 350 -10.87 -5.16 -16.06
C MET A 350 -9.42 -5.68 -16.01
N GLY A 351 -8.51 -5.03 -16.76
CA GLY A 351 -7.12 -5.43 -16.93
C GLY A 351 -6.26 -5.26 -15.68
N LEU A 352 -6.59 -4.29 -14.82
CA LEU A 352 -5.84 -3.92 -13.61
C LEU A 352 -6.46 -4.48 -12.31
N GLY A 353 -7.52 -5.28 -12.41
CA GLY A 353 -8.08 -6.01 -11.27
C GLY A 353 -7.03 -6.95 -10.64
N PRO A 354 -7.10 -7.23 -9.33
CA PRO A 354 -6.12 -8.08 -8.66
C PRO A 354 -5.90 -9.42 -9.38
N SER A 355 -4.64 -9.84 -9.45
CA SER A 355 -4.26 -11.18 -9.89
C SER A 355 -3.69 -11.96 -8.71
N TYR A 356 -4.20 -13.16 -8.50
CA TYR A 356 -3.66 -14.07 -7.50
C TYR A 356 -2.48 -14.91 -8.03
N HIS A 357 -1.66 -15.41 -7.11
CA HIS A 357 -0.44 -16.15 -7.42
C HIS A 357 -0.72 -17.52 -8.05
N LYS A 358 -0.22 -17.75 -9.28
CA LYS A 358 -0.54 -18.91 -10.14
C LYS A 358 0.73 -19.67 -10.58
N GLU A 359 1.43 -20.28 -9.62
CA GLU A 359 2.56 -21.17 -9.93
C GLU A 359 2.09 -22.52 -10.48
N VAL A 360 2.73 -23.00 -11.55
CA VAL A 360 2.39 -24.28 -12.23
C VAL A 360 2.71 -25.54 -11.40
N ALA A 361 3.39 -25.39 -10.27
CA ALA A 361 3.62 -26.43 -9.27
C ALA A 361 2.46 -26.57 -8.26
N LEU A 362 1.48 -25.65 -8.30
CA LEU A 362 0.26 -25.78 -7.51
C LEU A 362 -0.68 -26.84 -8.11
N SER A 363 -1.49 -27.46 -7.26
CA SER A 363 -2.51 -28.42 -7.73
C SER A 363 -3.51 -27.77 -8.70
N ARG A 364 -4.10 -28.58 -9.58
CA ARG A 364 -5.15 -28.13 -10.51
C ARG A 364 -6.28 -27.40 -9.78
N LEU A 365 -6.77 -27.96 -8.67
CA LEU A 365 -7.83 -27.38 -7.86
C LEU A 365 -7.44 -26.01 -7.28
N THR A 366 -6.21 -25.88 -6.77
CA THR A 366 -5.70 -24.60 -6.28
C THR A 366 -5.67 -23.55 -7.40
N LEU A 367 -5.18 -23.90 -8.59
CA LEU A 367 -5.15 -22.99 -9.74
C LEU A 367 -6.55 -22.61 -10.23
N GLU A 368 -7.48 -23.56 -10.33
CA GLU A 368 -8.88 -23.25 -10.71
C GLU A 368 -9.57 -22.35 -9.69
N ASN A 369 -9.33 -22.54 -8.38
CA ASN A 369 -9.81 -21.63 -7.35
C ASN A 369 -9.17 -20.23 -7.47
N ARG A 370 -7.87 -20.09 -7.75
CA ARG A 370 -7.24 -18.77 -7.98
C ARG A 370 -7.84 -18.01 -9.15
N TYR A 371 -8.22 -18.69 -10.23
CA TYR A 371 -8.95 -18.06 -11.32
C TYR A 371 -10.38 -17.68 -10.93
N ALA A 372 -11.04 -18.49 -10.10
CA ALA A 372 -12.36 -18.16 -9.56
C ALA A 372 -12.34 -16.91 -8.67
N ASP A 373 -11.26 -16.72 -7.92
CA ASP A 373 -11.01 -15.51 -7.13
C ASP A 373 -10.79 -14.28 -8.05
N ASP A 374 -10.01 -14.39 -9.13
CA ASP A 374 -9.89 -13.31 -10.14
C ASP A 374 -11.26 -12.93 -10.75
N TRP A 375 -12.14 -13.93 -10.99
CA TRP A 375 -13.47 -13.70 -11.55
C TRP A 375 -14.41 -13.05 -10.55
N GLU A 376 -14.35 -13.43 -9.28
CA GLU A 376 -15.13 -12.82 -8.20
C GLU A 376 -14.84 -11.32 -8.10
N ASP A 377 -13.56 -10.94 -8.07
CA ASP A 377 -13.14 -9.53 -7.97
C ASP A 377 -13.69 -8.67 -9.12
N ARG A 378 -13.71 -9.22 -10.34
CA ARG A 378 -14.26 -8.56 -11.52
C ARG A 378 -15.80 -8.51 -11.49
N VAL A 379 -16.47 -9.56 -11.01
CA VAL A 379 -17.93 -9.56 -10.79
C VAL A 379 -18.31 -8.52 -9.74
N ASP A 380 -17.58 -8.44 -8.63
CA ASP A 380 -17.84 -7.48 -7.55
C ASP A 380 -17.64 -6.04 -8.01
N SER A 381 -16.48 -5.72 -8.58
CA SER A 381 -16.17 -4.37 -9.10
C SER A 381 -17.19 -3.91 -10.14
N LEU A 382 -17.55 -4.79 -11.09
CA LEU A 382 -18.57 -4.49 -12.11
C LEU A 382 -19.96 -4.30 -11.49
N CYS A 383 -20.42 -5.24 -10.67
CA CYS A 383 -21.80 -5.20 -10.17
C CYS A 383 -22.00 -4.12 -9.11
N ARG A 384 -21.06 -3.90 -8.19
CA ARG A 384 -21.14 -2.84 -7.17
C ARG A 384 -20.76 -1.47 -7.72
N GLY A 385 -19.91 -1.42 -8.75
CA GLY A 385 -19.54 -0.18 -9.44
C GLY A 385 -20.66 0.37 -10.32
N LEU A 386 -21.16 -0.44 -11.26
CA LEU A 386 -22.06 -0.03 -12.35
C LEU A 386 -23.55 -0.36 -12.15
N LEU A 387 -23.87 -1.38 -11.35
CA LEU A 387 -25.25 -1.80 -11.08
C LEU A 387 -25.67 -1.51 -9.63
N GLY A 388 -24.73 -1.28 -8.71
CA GLY A 388 -25.02 -1.16 -7.29
C GLY A 388 -25.57 -2.46 -6.68
N LEU A 389 -25.07 -3.63 -7.08
CA LEU A 389 -25.54 -4.95 -6.62
C LEU A 389 -24.40 -5.82 -6.07
N THR A 390 -24.63 -6.48 -4.93
CA THR A 390 -23.70 -7.37 -4.23
C THR A 390 -23.64 -8.79 -4.85
N MET A 391 -23.42 -8.86 -6.16
CA MET A 391 -23.47 -10.11 -6.95
C MET A 391 -22.44 -11.16 -6.50
N ALA A 392 -21.26 -10.76 -6.03
CA ALA A 392 -20.20 -11.69 -5.65
C ALA A 392 -20.61 -12.67 -4.54
N CYS A 393 -21.50 -12.25 -3.63
CA CYS A 393 -22.05 -13.13 -2.60
C CYS A 393 -22.87 -14.31 -3.18
N ALA A 394 -23.31 -14.25 -4.44
CA ALA A 394 -23.97 -15.34 -5.13
C ALA A 394 -23.02 -16.40 -5.72
N ARG A 395 -21.69 -16.29 -5.53
CA ARG A 395 -20.66 -17.28 -5.95
C ARG A 395 -20.97 -18.69 -5.44
N CYS A 396 -21.51 -18.80 -4.23
CA CYS A 396 -21.64 -20.06 -3.48
C CYS A 396 -23.08 -20.58 -3.36
N HIS A 397 -24.07 -19.69 -3.25
CA HIS A 397 -25.50 -20.00 -3.11
C HIS A 397 -26.34 -18.82 -3.59
N ASP A 398 -27.65 -19.01 -3.84
CA ASP A 398 -28.53 -17.91 -4.26
C ASP A 398 -28.53 -16.80 -3.21
N HIS A 399 -28.48 -15.54 -3.62
CA HIS A 399 -28.23 -14.42 -2.71
C HIS A 399 -29.34 -14.31 -1.64
N LYS A 400 -28.95 -14.17 -0.37
CA LYS A 400 -29.84 -14.39 0.79
C LYS A 400 -31.11 -13.51 0.82
N TYR A 401 -31.02 -12.30 0.29
CA TYR A 401 -32.09 -11.29 0.37
C TYR A 401 -32.50 -10.77 -1.01
N ASP A 402 -31.49 -10.35 -1.78
CA ASP A 402 -31.63 -9.86 -3.14
C ASP A 402 -31.90 -10.95 -4.17
N PRO A 403 -32.68 -10.67 -5.23
CA PRO A 403 -33.13 -11.65 -6.23
C PRO A 403 -32.03 -11.99 -7.25
N LEU A 404 -30.89 -12.47 -6.77
CA LEU A 404 -29.70 -12.80 -7.58
C LEU A 404 -29.38 -14.28 -7.41
N THR A 405 -29.35 -15.03 -8.51
CA THR A 405 -29.07 -16.48 -8.49
C THR A 405 -27.59 -16.80 -8.63
N VAL A 406 -27.20 -18.01 -8.25
CA VAL A 406 -25.87 -18.55 -8.57
C VAL A 406 -25.65 -18.54 -10.09
N GLU A 407 -26.67 -18.83 -10.90
CA GLU A 407 -26.55 -18.75 -12.36
C GLU A 407 -26.43 -17.31 -12.90
N ASP A 408 -26.82 -16.27 -12.16
CA ASP A 408 -26.53 -14.88 -12.55
C ASP A 408 -25.04 -14.59 -12.33
N TYR A 409 -24.46 -15.04 -11.20
CA TYR A 409 -23.02 -14.94 -10.94
C TYR A 409 -22.20 -15.67 -12.02
N TYR A 410 -22.46 -16.96 -12.27
CA TYR A 410 -21.68 -17.73 -13.25
C TYR A 410 -21.92 -17.26 -14.70
N GLY A 411 -23.09 -16.68 -14.99
CA GLY A 411 -23.39 -16.03 -16.27
C GLY A 411 -22.47 -14.83 -16.56
N ILE A 412 -22.11 -14.04 -15.55
CA ILE A 412 -21.15 -12.94 -15.68
C ILE A 412 -19.71 -13.47 -15.55
N ALA A 413 -19.42 -14.35 -14.59
CA ALA A 413 -18.07 -14.89 -14.39
C ALA A 413 -17.52 -15.62 -15.62
N GLY A 414 -18.37 -16.26 -16.43
CA GLY A 414 -17.96 -16.86 -17.70
C GLY A 414 -17.42 -15.84 -18.72
N VAL A 415 -17.90 -14.59 -18.70
CA VAL A 415 -17.34 -13.51 -19.54
C VAL A 415 -15.89 -13.25 -19.14
N PHE A 416 -15.59 -13.21 -17.83
CA PHE A 416 -14.24 -13.03 -17.31
C PHE A 416 -13.35 -14.28 -17.46
N ALA A 417 -13.93 -15.47 -17.49
CA ALA A 417 -13.23 -16.72 -17.79
C ALA A 417 -12.90 -16.90 -19.29
N SER A 418 -13.42 -16.00 -20.13
CA SER A 418 -13.22 -15.93 -21.59
C SER A 418 -12.19 -14.87 -22.00
N VAL A 419 -11.48 -14.25 -21.05
CA VAL A 419 -10.47 -13.21 -21.33
C VAL A 419 -9.19 -13.39 -20.53
N ARG A 420 -8.10 -12.90 -21.10
CA ARG A 420 -6.76 -12.90 -20.50
C ARG A 420 -6.26 -11.48 -20.26
N GLN A 421 -5.68 -11.24 -19.09
CA GLN A 421 -4.87 -10.04 -18.80
C GLN A 421 -3.53 -10.13 -19.54
N THR A 422 -3.20 -9.08 -20.30
CA THR A 422 -1.95 -8.98 -21.08
C THR A 422 -1.64 -7.51 -21.37
N THR A 423 -0.41 -7.21 -21.79
CA THR A 423 -0.10 -5.92 -22.39
C THR A 423 -0.44 -5.90 -23.88
N ARG A 424 -0.97 -4.78 -24.38
CA ARG A 424 -1.27 -4.54 -25.81
C ARG A 424 -0.60 -3.25 -26.29
N PRO A 425 0.00 -3.22 -27.50
CA PRO A 425 0.47 -1.99 -28.12
C PRO A 425 -0.67 -1.01 -28.38
N ILE A 426 -0.44 0.29 -28.13
CA ILE A 426 -1.43 1.36 -28.34
C ILE A 426 -1.21 2.14 -29.66
N ILE A 427 -0.67 1.46 -30.67
CA ILE A 427 -0.45 1.99 -32.02
C ILE A 427 -0.94 0.97 -33.06
N PRO A 428 -1.27 1.40 -34.31
CA PRO A 428 -1.73 0.49 -35.36
C PRO A 428 -0.71 -0.60 -35.71
N ASP A 429 -1.20 -1.79 -36.06
CA ASP A 429 -0.36 -2.95 -36.42
C ASP A 429 0.59 -2.66 -37.59
N ALA A 430 0.21 -1.76 -38.51
CA ALA A 430 1.07 -1.30 -39.60
C ALA A 430 2.34 -0.58 -39.11
N GLU A 431 2.28 0.15 -37.99
CA GLU A 431 3.45 0.79 -37.37
C GLU A 431 4.30 -0.23 -36.59
N ILE A 432 3.66 -1.21 -35.95
CA ILE A 432 4.33 -2.33 -35.28
C ILE A 432 5.14 -3.14 -36.30
N ALA A 433 4.55 -3.43 -37.46
CA ALA A 433 5.18 -4.20 -38.54
C ALA A 433 6.49 -3.57 -39.05
N LYS A 434 6.59 -2.22 -39.07
CA LYS A 434 7.83 -1.51 -39.48
C LYS A 434 9.01 -1.82 -38.55
N THR A 435 8.77 -2.02 -37.26
CA THR A 435 9.82 -2.28 -36.26
C THR A 435 10.01 -3.77 -35.96
N GLN A 436 9.07 -4.63 -36.38
CA GLN A 436 9.09 -6.06 -36.12
C GLN A 436 10.40 -6.77 -36.55
N PRO A 437 10.99 -6.53 -37.75
CA PRO A 437 12.24 -7.21 -38.14
C PRO A 437 13.44 -6.87 -37.25
N ALA A 438 13.49 -5.63 -36.73
CA ALA A 438 14.50 -5.20 -35.78
C ALA A 438 14.27 -5.84 -34.40
N ARG A 439 13.02 -5.89 -33.95
CA ARG A 439 12.60 -6.54 -32.70
C ARG A 439 12.90 -8.04 -32.72
N ASP A 440 12.59 -8.75 -33.81
CA ASP A 440 12.92 -10.17 -34.00
C ASP A 440 14.43 -10.43 -33.93
N LYS A 441 15.24 -9.55 -34.53
CA LYS A 441 16.71 -9.63 -34.50
C LYS A 441 17.25 -9.41 -33.08
N ALA A 442 16.70 -8.46 -32.33
CA ALA A 442 17.05 -8.24 -30.93
C ALA A 442 16.60 -9.43 -30.05
N ASP A 443 15.39 -9.95 -30.24
CA ASP A 443 14.85 -11.10 -29.53
C ASP A 443 15.65 -12.38 -29.79
N LYS A 444 16.20 -12.56 -31.00
CA LYS A 444 17.14 -13.65 -31.29
C LYS A 444 18.38 -13.56 -30.39
N PHE A 445 18.95 -12.37 -30.20
CA PHE A 445 20.08 -12.17 -29.28
C PHE A 445 19.65 -12.31 -27.80
N THR A 446 18.44 -11.87 -27.42
CA THR A 446 17.89 -12.05 -26.07
C THR A 446 17.69 -13.53 -25.74
N LYS A 447 17.10 -14.32 -26.64
CA LYS A 447 16.92 -15.78 -26.51
C LYS A 447 18.27 -16.51 -26.43
N GLN A 448 19.25 -16.10 -27.24
CA GLN A 448 20.64 -16.61 -27.12
C GLN A 448 21.24 -16.28 -25.75
N ASN A 449 21.06 -15.07 -25.24
CA ASN A 449 21.58 -14.67 -23.92
C ASN A 449 20.93 -15.46 -22.78
N LEU A 450 19.62 -15.71 -22.84
CA LEU A 450 18.90 -16.55 -21.88
C LEU A 450 19.44 -17.99 -21.88
N ALA A 451 19.60 -18.59 -23.07
CA ALA A 451 20.16 -19.94 -23.20
C ALA A 451 21.62 -20.03 -22.70
N LEU A 452 22.43 -19.00 -22.91
CA LEU A 452 23.79 -18.92 -22.35
C LEU A 452 23.78 -18.72 -20.83
N THR A 453 22.84 -17.94 -20.30
CA THR A 453 22.70 -17.68 -18.85
C THR A 453 22.34 -18.95 -18.09
N GLU A 454 21.40 -19.76 -18.59
CA GLU A 454 21.07 -21.04 -17.97
C GLU A 454 22.23 -22.06 -18.07
N LYS A 455 22.98 -22.08 -19.18
CA LYS A 455 24.22 -22.88 -19.25
C LYS A 455 25.29 -22.42 -18.25
N ILE A 456 25.46 -21.10 -18.07
CA ILE A 456 26.33 -20.56 -17.02
C ILE A 456 25.84 -20.97 -15.62
N ARG A 457 24.53 -21.00 -15.39
CA ARG A 457 23.93 -21.45 -14.12
C ARG A 457 24.22 -22.92 -13.84
N THR A 458 24.08 -23.81 -14.84
CA THR A 458 24.40 -25.23 -14.68
C THR A 458 25.91 -25.47 -14.50
N TRP A 459 26.77 -24.82 -15.28
CA TRP A 459 28.23 -24.88 -15.08
C TRP A 459 28.67 -24.33 -13.73
N ASN A 460 28.05 -23.26 -13.21
CA ASN A 460 28.36 -22.73 -11.88
C ASN A 460 27.97 -23.71 -10.76
N LYS A 461 26.78 -24.34 -10.85
CA LYS A 461 26.38 -25.41 -9.92
C LYS A 461 27.36 -26.60 -9.98
N ARG A 462 27.73 -27.04 -11.18
CA ARG A 462 28.70 -28.13 -11.39
C ARG A 462 30.08 -27.76 -10.86
N ASN A 463 30.55 -26.53 -11.08
CA ASN A 463 31.84 -26.05 -10.59
C ASN A 463 31.91 -25.94 -9.07
N ALA A 464 30.80 -25.64 -8.39
CA ALA A 464 30.74 -25.70 -6.93
C ALA A 464 30.96 -27.15 -6.43
N LEU A 465 30.29 -28.12 -7.04
CA LEU A 465 30.46 -29.55 -6.74
C LEU A 465 31.88 -30.03 -7.05
N LEU A 466 32.44 -29.67 -8.22
CA LEU A 466 33.80 -30.04 -8.62
C LEU A 466 34.86 -29.48 -7.65
N LYS A 467 34.70 -28.23 -7.19
CA LYS A 467 35.61 -27.65 -6.18
C LYS A 467 35.58 -28.42 -4.86
N GLU A 468 34.40 -28.83 -4.40
CA GLU A 468 34.27 -29.68 -3.21
C GLU A 468 34.87 -31.08 -3.40
N ILE A 469 34.74 -31.68 -4.59
CA ILE A 469 35.37 -32.96 -4.93
C ILE A 469 36.91 -32.82 -4.91
N ILE A 470 37.47 -31.82 -5.61
CA ILE A 470 38.92 -31.55 -5.67
C ILE A 470 39.48 -31.31 -4.26
N LYS A 471 38.77 -30.54 -3.43
CA LYS A 471 39.15 -30.26 -2.04
C LYS A 471 39.19 -31.51 -1.14
N LYS A 472 38.44 -32.55 -1.48
CA LYS A 472 38.35 -33.82 -0.72
C LYS A 472 39.30 -34.92 -1.23
N SER A 473 39.97 -34.73 -2.38
CA SER A 473 40.85 -35.73 -3.00
C SER A 473 42.21 -35.13 -3.39
N PRO A 474 43.18 -35.06 -2.46
CA PRO A 474 44.43 -34.29 -2.66
C PRO A 474 45.59 -35.06 -3.34
N LYS A 475 45.36 -36.24 -3.95
CA LYS A 475 46.42 -36.99 -4.66
C LYS A 475 45.94 -37.49 -6.04
N PRO A 476 46.79 -37.41 -7.08
CA PRO A 476 46.55 -38.04 -8.37
C PRO A 476 47.04 -39.49 -8.35
N GLU A 477 46.15 -40.45 -8.12
CA GLU A 477 46.45 -41.84 -8.47
C GLU A 477 45.94 -42.14 -9.88
N ALA A 478 46.89 -42.20 -10.81
CA ALA A 478 46.74 -42.93 -12.05
C ALA A 478 46.92 -44.44 -11.75
N THR A 479 45.93 -45.06 -11.11
CA THR A 479 45.90 -46.53 -10.99
C THR A 479 45.38 -47.13 -12.28
N LEU A 480 46.31 -47.51 -13.16
CA LEU A 480 46.06 -48.48 -14.22
C LEU A 480 45.57 -49.78 -13.56
N ILE A 481 44.26 -50.05 -13.65
CA ILE A 481 43.73 -51.36 -13.30
C ILE A 481 44.26 -52.35 -14.35
N ALA A 482 45.06 -53.31 -13.91
CA ALA A 482 45.54 -54.39 -14.77
C ALA A 482 44.33 -55.15 -15.38
N PRO A 483 44.40 -55.56 -16.65
CA PRO A 483 43.27 -56.23 -17.30
C PRO A 483 42.96 -57.56 -16.61
N ARG A 484 41.71 -57.75 -16.18
CA ARG A 484 41.21 -59.09 -15.85
C ARG A 484 41.08 -59.92 -17.13
N PRO A 485 41.40 -61.23 -17.15
CA PRO A 485 41.48 -62.03 -18.39
C PRO A 485 40.15 -62.31 -19.12
N ASP A 486 39.01 -61.88 -18.58
CA ASP A 486 37.72 -62.56 -18.75
C ASP A 486 36.52 -61.65 -19.11
N ILE A 487 36.72 -60.35 -19.40
CA ILE A 487 35.61 -59.45 -19.82
C ILE A 487 35.83 -58.88 -21.23
N LYS A 488 35.14 -59.48 -22.22
CA LYS A 488 35.08 -58.93 -23.59
C LYS A 488 34.17 -57.68 -23.64
N LYS A 489 34.78 -56.54 -23.97
CA LYS A 489 34.16 -55.21 -24.19
C LYS A 489 33.50 -54.56 -22.95
N GLN A 490 34.31 -53.83 -22.18
CA GLN A 490 33.84 -52.63 -21.49
C GLN A 490 34.18 -51.40 -22.34
N GLU A 491 33.20 -50.54 -22.62
CA GLU A 491 33.48 -49.20 -23.13
C GLU A 491 34.06 -48.36 -22.00
N ILE A 492 35.33 -47.98 -22.12
CA ILE A 492 35.99 -47.12 -21.14
C ILE A 492 35.45 -45.69 -21.33
N ILE A 493 34.42 -45.33 -20.57
CA ILE A 493 33.97 -43.95 -20.42
C ILE A 493 35.11 -43.16 -19.76
N LYS A 494 35.92 -42.46 -20.57
CA LYS A 494 36.95 -41.54 -20.09
C LYS A 494 36.29 -40.33 -19.41
N PHE A 495 36.05 -40.43 -18.11
CA PHE A 495 35.72 -39.27 -17.29
C PHE A 495 36.90 -38.29 -17.31
N LEU A 496 36.62 -37.01 -17.55
CA LEU A 496 37.63 -35.96 -17.39
C LEU A 496 38.04 -35.85 -15.92
N PRO A 497 39.33 -35.62 -15.61
CA PRO A 497 39.74 -35.27 -14.26
C PRO A 497 38.95 -34.04 -13.75
N PRO A 498 38.44 -34.04 -12.51
CA PRO A 498 37.61 -32.94 -11.99
C PRO A 498 38.23 -31.54 -12.14
N ALA A 499 39.56 -31.44 -12.06
CA ALA A 499 40.31 -30.20 -12.27
C ALA A 499 40.27 -29.70 -13.73
N GLU A 500 40.36 -30.59 -14.72
CA GLU A 500 40.24 -30.23 -16.14
C GLU A 500 38.78 -29.95 -16.51
N GLU A 501 37.79 -30.68 -15.96
CA GLU A 501 36.36 -30.35 -16.14
C GLU A 501 36.06 -28.93 -15.57
N LEU A 502 36.57 -28.62 -14.38
CA LEU A 502 36.43 -27.29 -13.76
C LEU A 502 37.04 -26.18 -14.62
N LYS A 503 38.24 -26.42 -15.19
CA LYS A 503 38.95 -25.50 -16.08
C LYS A 503 38.19 -25.28 -17.39
N GLN A 504 37.69 -26.34 -18.02
CA GLN A 504 36.86 -26.26 -19.23
C GLN A 504 35.55 -25.50 -18.98
N ASN A 505 34.82 -25.85 -17.92
CA ASN A 505 33.60 -25.14 -17.52
C ASN A 505 33.88 -23.65 -17.26
N THR A 506 34.99 -23.31 -16.60
CA THR A 506 35.39 -21.92 -16.32
C THR A 506 35.70 -21.14 -17.61
N ALA A 507 36.43 -21.73 -18.55
CA ALA A 507 36.71 -21.13 -19.86
C ALA A 507 35.41 -20.94 -20.67
N GLN A 508 34.50 -21.90 -20.61
CA GLN A 508 33.21 -21.84 -21.32
C GLN A 508 32.25 -20.82 -20.70
N ILE A 509 32.26 -20.63 -19.37
CA ILE A 509 31.57 -19.51 -18.69
C ILE A 509 32.14 -18.17 -19.17
N ALA A 510 33.46 -18.01 -19.21
CA ALA A 510 34.10 -16.77 -19.67
C ALA A 510 33.73 -16.43 -21.13
N LYS A 511 33.78 -17.42 -22.02
CA LYS A 511 33.33 -17.30 -23.43
C LYS A 511 31.86 -16.88 -23.52
N SER A 512 30.99 -17.53 -22.74
CA SER A 512 29.54 -17.24 -22.72
C SER A 512 29.24 -15.83 -22.20
N ASN A 513 29.93 -15.38 -21.14
CA ASN A 513 29.83 -14.01 -20.63
C ASN A 513 30.28 -12.97 -21.67
N LYS A 514 31.36 -13.24 -22.41
CA LYS A 514 31.81 -12.37 -23.51
C LYS A 514 30.71 -12.25 -24.59
N THR A 515 30.15 -13.37 -25.04
CA THR A 515 29.05 -13.40 -26.02
C THR A 515 27.82 -12.65 -25.53
N ILE A 516 27.44 -12.78 -24.25
CA ILE A 516 26.32 -12.02 -23.66
C ILE A 516 26.61 -10.50 -23.71
N LYS A 517 27.84 -10.06 -23.42
CA LYS A 517 28.23 -8.64 -23.51
C LYS A 517 28.15 -8.12 -24.94
N GLU A 518 28.66 -8.87 -25.92
CA GLU A 518 28.58 -8.53 -27.35
C GLU A 518 27.13 -8.48 -27.85
N ASN A 519 26.29 -9.43 -27.44
CA ASN A 519 24.87 -9.45 -27.79
C ASN A 519 24.10 -8.30 -27.15
N LYS A 520 24.42 -7.91 -25.90
CA LYS A 520 23.84 -6.71 -25.26
C LYS A 520 24.18 -5.42 -26.02
N ALA A 521 25.42 -5.29 -26.52
CA ALA A 521 25.79 -4.16 -27.38
C ALA A 521 24.98 -4.16 -28.69
N LYS A 522 24.92 -5.29 -29.40
CA LYS A 522 24.11 -5.43 -30.63
C LYS A 522 22.62 -5.09 -30.42
N ILE A 523 22.04 -5.48 -29.27
CA ILE A 523 20.66 -5.12 -28.91
C ILE A 523 20.52 -3.61 -28.72
N ALA A 524 21.47 -2.97 -28.03
CA ALA A 524 21.47 -1.51 -27.85
C ALA A 524 21.63 -0.76 -29.17
N ASP A 525 22.49 -1.23 -30.07
CA ASP A 525 22.67 -0.65 -31.40
C ASP A 525 21.40 -0.78 -32.26
N ILE A 526 20.76 -1.96 -32.24
CA ILE A 526 19.48 -2.19 -32.94
C ILE A 526 18.38 -1.26 -32.39
N LYS A 527 18.26 -1.13 -31.07
CA LYS A 527 17.33 -0.20 -30.41
C LYS A 527 17.58 1.24 -30.85
N LYS A 528 18.84 1.69 -30.82
CA LYS A 528 19.24 3.06 -31.21
C LYS A 528 19.00 3.35 -32.69
N ALA A 529 19.20 2.35 -33.57
CA ALA A 529 19.03 2.48 -35.02
C ALA A 529 17.57 2.33 -35.48
N THR A 530 16.63 1.95 -34.60
CA THR A 530 15.24 1.69 -34.95
C THR A 530 14.29 2.63 -34.19
N PRO A 531 13.88 3.75 -34.79
CA PRO A 531 12.82 4.59 -34.23
C PRO A 531 11.56 3.77 -33.92
N GLY A 532 10.95 3.97 -32.75
CA GLY A 532 9.76 3.24 -32.32
C GLY A 532 9.97 1.77 -31.92
N PHE A 533 11.23 1.30 -31.75
CA PHE A 533 11.52 -0.08 -31.31
C PHE A 533 10.78 -0.48 -30.03
N ASP A 534 10.81 0.38 -29.02
CA ASP A 534 10.11 0.18 -27.76
C ASP A 534 8.66 0.66 -27.93
N LEU A 535 7.76 -0.30 -28.18
CA LEU A 535 6.35 -0.02 -28.41
C LEU A 535 5.72 0.64 -27.17
N PRO A 536 4.84 1.65 -27.34
CA PRO A 536 3.98 2.09 -26.26
C PRO A 536 2.94 0.99 -25.99
N LEU A 537 2.95 0.44 -24.79
CA LEU A 537 2.03 -0.62 -24.34
C LEU A 537 1.05 -0.09 -23.30
N ALA A 538 -0.11 -0.73 -23.18
CA ALA A 538 -1.07 -0.60 -22.08
C ALA A 538 -1.40 -1.98 -21.48
N ASP A 539 -1.64 -2.03 -20.17
CA ASP A 539 -2.19 -3.21 -19.49
C ASP A 539 -3.69 -3.33 -19.83
N ALA A 540 -4.08 -4.44 -20.46
CA ALA A 540 -5.37 -4.58 -21.15
C ALA A 540 -5.84 -6.06 -21.16
N LEU A 541 -6.85 -6.37 -21.99
CA LEU A 541 -7.41 -7.71 -22.16
C LEU A 541 -7.29 -8.24 -23.60
N THR A 542 -7.24 -9.57 -23.76
CA THR A 542 -7.47 -10.29 -25.02
C THR A 542 -8.54 -11.38 -24.88
N GLU A 543 -9.17 -11.73 -26.01
CA GLU A 543 -10.20 -12.77 -26.13
C GLU A 543 -9.57 -14.17 -26.11
N GLU A 544 -9.41 -14.75 -24.92
CA GLU A 544 -8.74 -16.04 -24.72
C GLU A 544 -9.43 -16.81 -23.58
N GLN A 545 -9.98 -17.99 -23.88
CA GLN A 545 -10.40 -18.94 -22.84
C GLN A 545 -9.16 -19.45 -22.11
N ILE A 546 -9.15 -19.33 -20.78
CA ILE A 546 -8.09 -19.87 -19.93
C ILE A 546 -8.54 -21.23 -19.38
N ARG A 547 -7.65 -22.23 -19.45
CA ARG A 547 -7.82 -23.57 -18.84
C ARG A 547 -6.58 -23.96 -18.05
N VAL A 548 -6.78 -24.83 -17.06
CA VAL A 548 -5.71 -25.53 -16.35
C VAL A 548 -5.77 -26.99 -16.82
N GLU A 549 -4.67 -27.48 -17.37
CA GLU A 549 -4.52 -28.85 -17.87
C GLU A 549 -3.42 -29.56 -17.08
N GLU A 550 -3.56 -30.86 -16.88
CA GLU A 550 -2.56 -31.69 -16.20
C GLU A 550 -1.49 -32.14 -17.21
N ILE A 551 -0.20 -31.99 -16.88
CA ILE A 551 0.90 -32.59 -17.64
C ILE A 551 1.33 -33.90 -16.95
N THR A 552 1.50 -33.84 -15.63
CA THR A 552 1.74 -34.97 -14.73
C THR A 552 1.06 -34.66 -13.40
N ALA A 553 0.87 -35.66 -12.54
CA ALA A 553 0.20 -35.50 -11.24
C ALA A 553 0.78 -34.38 -10.34
N ASP A 554 2.06 -34.03 -10.54
CA ASP A 554 2.81 -32.99 -9.85
C ASP A 554 2.97 -31.67 -10.63
N ARG A 555 2.53 -31.59 -11.91
CA ARG A 555 2.76 -30.41 -12.78
C ARG A 555 1.58 -30.09 -13.68
N MET A 556 1.11 -28.85 -13.55
CA MET A 556 0.00 -28.30 -14.31
C MET A 556 0.50 -27.42 -15.47
N LYS A 557 -0.38 -27.15 -16.43
CA LYS A 557 -0.19 -26.24 -17.55
C LYS A 557 -1.35 -25.24 -17.56
N ILE A 558 -1.03 -23.96 -17.64
CA ILE A 558 -2.02 -22.94 -18.02
C ILE A 558 -2.06 -22.92 -19.54
N VAL A 559 -3.24 -23.15 -20.12
CA VAL A 559 -3.45 -23.17 -21.56
C VAL A 559 -4.44 -22.08 -21.95
N TYR A 560 -4.05 -21.35 -22.98
CA TYR A 560 -4.81 -20.24 -23.55
C TYR A 560 -5.38 -20.68 -24.89
N TYR A 561 -6.68 -20.45 -25.09
CA TYR A 561 -7.40 -20.75 -26.31
C TYR A 561 -7.90 -19.46 -26.96
N PRO A 562 -7.13 -18.90 -27.92
CA PRO A 562 -7.49 -17.65 -28.59
C PRO A 562 -8.86 -17.73 -29.29
N ASN A 563 -9.62 -16.65 -29.16
CA ASN A 563 -10.95 -16.46 -29.74
C ASN A 563 -11.99 -17.53 -29.36
N LYS A 564 -11.73 -18.31 -28.29
CA LYS A 564 -12.71 -19.26 -27.73
C LYS A 564 -13.28 -18.73 -26.42
N PRO A 565 -14.61 -18.75 -26.23
CA PRO A 565 -15.22 -18.43 -24.95
C PRO A 565 -15.24 -19.61 -23.96
N ARG A 566 -15.52 -19.31 -22.69
CA ARG A 566 -15.70 -20.25 -21.58
C ARG A 566 -17.00 -19.96 -20.83
N ASP A 567 -18.03 -20.75 -21.12
CA ASP A 567 -19.14 -20.95 -20.17
C ASP A 567 -18.62 -21.72 -18.93
N LEU A 568 -19.29 -21.54 -17.79
CA LEU A 568 -18.86 -22.10 -16.50
C LEU A 568 -19.91 -23.00 -15.88
N ASN A 569 -19.47 -24.13 -15.33
CA ASN A 569 -20.26 -24.86 -14.35
C ASN A 569 -20.39 -24.03 -13.08
N VAL A 570 -21.56 -24.07 -12.44
CA VAL A 570 -21.72 -23.63 -11.05
C VAL A 570 -20.72 -24.39 -10.18
N PHE A 571 -19.89 -23.70 -9.41
CA PHE A 571 -19.12 -24.36 -8.35
C PHE A 571 -20.01 -24.44 -7.12
N ILE A 572 -20.39 -25.65 -6.73
CA ILE A 572 -21.29 -25.87 -5.60
C ILE A 572 -20.57 -25.38 -4.34
N ARG A 573 -21.15 -24.37 -3.68
CA ARG A 573 -20.54 -23.64 -2.55
C ARG A 573 -19.18 -23.01 -2.87
N GLY A 574 -18.95 -22.65 -4.14
CA GLY A 574 -17.72 -21.99 -4.60
C GLY A 574 -16.53 -22.93 -4.83
N SER A 575 -16.67 -24.24 -4.58
CA SER A 575 -15.59 -25.22 -4.75
C SER A 575 -15.45 -25.68 -6.19
N ALA A 576 -14.33 -25.37 -6.85
CA ALA A 576 -14.04 -25.83 -8.21
C ALA A 576 -13.91 -27.36 -8.34
N ASN A 577 -13.84 -28.10 -7.22
CA ASN A 577 -13.87 -29.57 -7.21
C ASN A 577 -15.29 -30.14 -7.38
N ASN A 578 -16.33 -29.37 -7.06
CA ASN A 578 -17.72 -29.83 -7.05
C ASN A 578 -18.55 -29.06 -8.08
N LEU A 579 -18.60 -29.58 -9.31
CA LEU A 579 -19.22 -28.92 -10.45
C LEU A 579 -20.70 -29.27 -10.57
N GLY A 580 -21.55 -28.25 -10.47
CA GLY A 580 -22.96 -28.30 -10.79
C GLY A 580 -23.25 -28.01 -12.27
N LYS A 581 -24.47 -27.54 -12.53
CA LYS A 581 -25.00 -27.21 -13.85
C LYS A 581 -24.09 -26.26 -14.64
N LEU A 582 -23.91 -26.53 -15.94
CA LEU A 582 -23.29 -25.59 -16.89
C LEU A 582 -24.19 -24.38 -17.12
N VAL A 583 -23.65 -23.19 -16.88
CA VAL A 583 -24.33 -21.90 -17.05
C VAL A 583 -23.73 -21.18 -18.26
N PRO A 584 -24.53 -20.92 -19.31
CA PRO A 584 -24.07 -20.12 -20.42
C PRO A 584 -23.94 -18.66 -19.99
N ARG A 585 -22.95 -17.95 -20.54
CA ARG A 585 -22.75 -16.52 -20.29
C ARG A 585 -23.99 -15.74 -20.65
N ARG A 586 -24.45 -14.85 -19.76
CA ARG A 586 -25.72 -14.12 -19.88
C ARG A 586 -25.78 -12.94 -18.92
N PHE A 587 -26.74 -12.05 -19.13
CA PHE A 587 -27.04 -10.97 -18.19
C PHE A 587 -27.91 -11.43 -17.00
N VAL A 588 -28.05 -10.54 -16.02
CA VAL A 588 -28.77 -10.75 -14.75
C VAL A 588 -30.27 -10.90 -14.97
N GLN A 589 -30.89 -11.90 -14.34
CA GLN A 589 -32.30 -12.23 -14.58
C GLN A 589 -33.29 -11.17 -14.03
N VAL A 590 -33.07 -10.61 -12.83
CA VAL A 590 -33.97 -9.57 -12.30
C VAL A 590 -33.98 -8.29 -13.15
N LEU A 591 -32.83 -7.92 -13.72
CA LEU A 591 -32.68 -6.74 -14.58
C LEU A 591 -33.13 -6.97 -16.03
N SER A 592 -33.48 -8.20 -16.39
CA SER A 592 -34.00 -8.55 -17.70
C SER A 592 -35.53 -8.55 -17.67
N LYS A 593 -36.20 -7.95 -18.66
CA LYS A 593 -37.68 -7.96 -18.79
C LYS A 593 -38.21 -9.40 -18.91
N GLU A 594 -37.54 -10.22 -19.71
CA GLU A 594 -37.78 -11.65 -19.88
C GLU A 594 -36.66 -12.48 -19.22
N LYS A 595 -36.69 -13.80 -19.42
CA LYS A 595 -35.55 -14.67 -19.08
C LYS A 595 -34.33 -14.27 -19.95
N PRO A 596 -33.16 -13.97 -19.34
CA PRO A 596 -32.00 -13.49 -20.09
C PRO A 596 -31.51 -14.52 -21.11
N LYS A 597 -31.27 -14.05 -22.34
CA LYS A 597 -30.75 -14.86 -23.44
C LYS A 597 -29.23 -15.05 -23.27
N PRO A 598 -28.67 -16.23 -23.60
CA PRO A 598 -27.22 -16.42 -23.67
C PRO A 598 -26.53 -15.46 -24.63
N PHE A 599 -25.37 -14.95 -24.22
CA PHE A 599 -24.44 -14.22 -25.07
C PHE A 599 -23.81 -15.16 -26.11
N LYS A 600 -23.63 -14.68 -27.34
CA LYS A 600 -23.23 -15.50 -28.49
C LYS A 600 -21.86 -15.14 -29.08
N ASN A 601 -21.39 -13.92 -28.89
CA ASN A 601 -20.27 -13.35 -29.63
C ASN A 601 -19.02 -13.19 -28.76
N GLY A 602 -17.91 -13.82 -29.17
CA GLY A 602 -16.66 -13.80 -28.41
C GLY A 602 -16.87 -14.20 -26.94
N SER A 603 -16.19 -13.51 -26.03
CA SER A 603 -16.35 -13.57 -24.57
C SER A 603 -17.71 -13.13 -24.07
N GLY A 604 -18.49 -12.37 -24.85
CA GLY A 604 -19.72 -11.71 -24.42
C GLY A 604 -19.49 -10.35 -23.75
N ARG A 605 -18.25 -9.83 -23.72
CA ARG A 605 -17.94 -8.50 -23.13
C ARG A 605 -18.78 -7.38 -23.72
N LEU A 606 -18.92 -7.32 -25.05
CA LEU A 606 -19.71 -6.28 -25.72
C LEU A 606 -21.22 -6.42 -25.44
N GLU A 607 -21.75 -7.64 -25.41
CA GLU A 607 -23.16 -7.92 -25.10
C GLU A 607 -23.48 -7.57 -23.63
N LEU A 608 -22.58 -7.90 -22.70
CA LEU A 608 -22.64 -7.47 -21.31
C LEU A 608 -22.60 -5.95 -21.18
N ALA A 609 -21.70 -5.29 -21.92
CA ALA A 609 -21.56 -3.84 -21.89
C ALA A 609 -22.81 -3.11 -22.38
N HIS A 610 -23.40 -3.55 -23.50
CA HIS A 610 -24.68 -3.02 -23.98
C HIS A 610 -25.84 -3.33 -23.03
N SER A 611 -25.80 -4.45 -22.28
CA SER A 611 -26.82 -4.77 -21.27
C SER A 611 -26.74 -3.84 -20.05
N ILE A 612 -25.53 -3.48 -19.62
CA ILE A 612 -25.31 -2.53 -18.53
C ILE A 612 -25.68 -1.11 -18.97
N ALA A 613 -25.12 -0.64 -20.08
CA ALA A 613 -25.30 0.70 -20.62
C ALA A 613 -26.68 0.94 -21.29
N ASN A 614 -27.61 -0.02 -21.19
CA ASN A 614 -28.94 0.11 -21.77
C ASN A 614 -29.77 1.17 -21.01
N ARG A 615 -30.50 2.03 -21.74
CA ARG A 615 -31.48 2.97 -21.15
C ARG A 615 -32.61 2.26 -20.38
N ASP A 616 -32.97 1.04 -20.78
CA ASP A 616 -33.94 0.20 -20.06
C ASP A 616 -33.38 -0.40 -18.76
N ASN A 617 -32.07 -0.33 -18.50
CA ASN A 617 -31.48 -0.81 -17.26
C ASN A 617 -31.83 0.16 -16.11
N PRO A 618 -32.56 -0.28 -15.08
CA PRO A 618 -33.08 0.61 -14.05
C PRO A 618 -32.01 1.17 -13.10
N LEU A 619 -30.80 0.60 -13.10
CA LEU A 619 -29.78 0.90 -12.09
C LEU A 619 -28.67 1.83 -12.59
N THR A 620 -28.17 1.66 -13.81
CA THR A 620 -26.91 2.30 -14.25
C THR A 620 -26.95 3.83 -14.23
N ALA A 621 -28.07 4.45 -14.66
CA ALA A 621 -28.25 5.90 -14.52
C ALA A 621 -28.39 6.35 -13.06
N ARG A 622 -29.20 5.65 -12.25
CA ARG A 622 -29.42 5.97 -10.83
C ARG A 622 -28.13 5.87 -10.00
N VAL A 623 -27.34 4.83 -10.21
CA VAL A 623 -26.07 4.61 -9.50
C VAL A 623 -25.09 5.75 -9.80
N MET A 624 -24.94 6.15 -11.06
CA MET A 624 -24.03 7.24 -11.42
C MET A 624 -24.53 8.61 -10.91
N VAL A 625 -25.83 8.91 -11.05
CA VAL A 625 -26.45 10.11 -10.47
C VAL A 625 -26.23 10.16 -8.95
N ASN A 626 -26.45 9.05 -8.25
CA ASN A 626 -26.25 8.97 -6.81
C ASN A 626 -24.79 9.17 -6.39
N ARG A 627 -23.82 8.72 -7.19
CA ARG A 627 -22.38 8.96 -6.96
C ARG A 627 -22.02 10.42 -7.16
N VAL A 628 -22.47 11.04 -8.25
CA VAL A 628 -22.23 12.48 -8.48
C VAL A 628 -22.85 13.33 -7.36
N TRP A 629 -24.06 12.97 -6.91
CA TRP A 629 -24.72 13.58 -5.76
C TRP A 629 -23.91 13.42 -4.46
N LEU A 630 -23.45 12.20 -4.16
CA LEU A 630 -22.61 11.88 -3.00
C LEU A 630 -21.35 12.76 -2.94
N HIS A 631 -20.65 12.94 -4.06
CA HIS A 631 -19.42 13.74 -4.08
C HIS A 631 -19.69 15.24 -3.86
N HIS A 632 -20.83 15.77 -4.34
CA HIS A 632 -21.23 17.16 -4.11
C HIS A 632 -21.79 17.44 -2.70
N PHE A 633 -22.56 16.53 -2.10
CA PHE A 633 -23.27 16.76 -0.83
C PHE A 633 -22.69 16.00 0.38
N GLY A 634 -21.63 15.21 0.18
CA GLY A 634 -21.02 14.35 1.21
C GLY A 634 -21.79 13.05 1.49
N GLU A 635 -23.08 13.00 1.11
CA GLU A 635 -23.97 11.84 1.24
C GLU A 635 -24.79 11.64 -0.04
N GLY A 636 -25.00 10.38 -0.43
CA GLY A 636 -25.84 10.03 -1.59
C GLY A 636 -27.33 10.11 -1.28
N LEU A 637 -28.19 10.28 -2.28
CA LEU A 637 -29.64 10.10 -2.13
C LEU A 637 -29.94 8.71 -1.56
N VAL A 638 -29.28 7.68 -2.08
CA VAL A 638 -29.09 6.37 -1.43
C VAL A 638 -27.72 6.39 -0.73
N ASP A 639 -27.69 6.27 0.60
CA ASP A 639 -26.45 6.32 1.40
C ASP A 639 -25.56 5.07 1.26
N THR A 640 -26.09 3.99 0.67
CA THR A 640 -25.36 2.80 0.21
C THR A 640 -25.08 2.86 -1.31
N PRO A 641 -24.13 3.69 -1.81
CA PRO A 641 -23.94 3.96 -3.25
C PRO A 641 -23.49 2.75 -4.09
N SER A 642 -23.29 1.59 -3.49
CA SER A 642 -22.96 0.32 -4.17
C SER A 642 -23.90 -0.84 -3.78
N ASN A 643 -25.00 -0.55 -3.09
CA ASN A 643 -26.06 -1.50 -2.80
C ASN A 643 -27.42 -0.82 -2.93
N PHE A 644 -28.12 -1.12 -4.02
CA PHE A 644 -29.48 -0.70 -4.35
C PHE A 644 -30.48 -1.86 -4.17
N GLY A 645 -30.03 -2.98 -3.60
CA GLY A 645 -30.88 -4.11 -3.25
C GLY A 645 -31.71 -3.87 -1.98
N LYS A 646 -32.46 -4.88 -1.55
CA LYS A 646 -33.26 -4.91 -0.31
C LYS A 646 -32.43 -4.73 0.97
N THR A 647 -31.12 -4.97 0.90
CA THR A 647 -30.17 -4.74 2.00
C THR A 647 -29.48 -3.37 1.92
N GLY A 648 -29.70 -2.61 0.84
CA GLY A 648 -29.31 -1.22 0.73
C GLY A 648 -30.34 -0.30 1.39
N ALA A 649 -29.97 0.97 1.55
CA ALA A 649 -30.89 2.00 2.01
C ALA A 649 -31.91 2.39 0.93
N LEU A 650 -33.04 2.92 1.39
CA LEU A 650 -33.99 3.61 0.52
C LEU A 650 -33.47 5.02 0.19
N PRO A 651 -33.78 5.57 -0.99
CA PRO A 651 -33.42 6.94 -1.33
C PRO A 651 -34.13 7.94 -0.41
N SER A 652 -33.44 8.99 0.04
CA SER A 652 -34.05 10.09 0.81
C SER A 652 -35.09 10.86 -0.02
N HIS A 653 -34.86 10.96 -1.33
CA HIS A 653 -35.75 11.60 -2.30
C HIS A 653 -35.93 10.68 -3.52
N PRO A 654 -36.83 9.68 -3.48
CA PRO A 654 -37.00 8.70 -4.57
C PRO A 654 -37.35 9.37 -5.92
N GLU A 655 -38.30 10.30 -5.90
CA GLU A 655 -38.78 11.00 -7.10
C GLU A 655 -37.68 11.85 -7.76
N LEU A 656 -36.84 12.49 -6.94
CA LEU A 656 -35.69 13.26 -7.40
C LEU A 656 -34.62 12.38 -8.04
N LEU A 657 -34.32 11.21 -7.45
CA LEU A 657 -33.35 10.26 -8.01
C LEU A 657 -33.81 9.74 -9.37
N ASP A 658 -35.10 9.41 -9.49
CA ASP A 658 -35.69 8.95 -10.75
C ASP A 658 -35.74 10.04 -11.81
N ASP A 659 -36.16 11.27 -11.45
CA ASP A 659 -36.20 12.39 -12.40
C ASP A 659 -34.79 12.80 -12.88
N LEU A 660 -33.80 12.81 -11.99
CA LEU A 660 -32.41 13.06 -12.36
C LEU A 660 -31.82 11.92 -13.20
N ALA A 661 -32.17 10.65 -12.93
CA ALA A 661 -31.73 9.53 -13.75
C ALA A 661 -32.30 9.61 -15.18
N VAL A 662 -33.60 9.89 -15.34
CA VAL A 662 -34.20 10.09 -16.67
C VAL A 662 -33.59 11.31 -17.37
N TRP A 663 -33.50 12.45 -16.68
CA TRP A 663 -32.92 13.67 -17.23
C TRP A 663 -31.46 13.48 -17.67
N PHE A 664 -30.65 12.75 -16.89
CA PHE A 664 -29.25 12.46 -17.22
C PHE A 664 -29.14 11.65 -18.53
N MET A 665 -29.99 10.64 -18.71
CA MET A 665 -30.06 9.88 -19.97
C MET A 665 -30.56 10.74 -21.15
N ASP A 666 -31.55 11.60 -20.92
CA ASP A 666 -32.09 12.53 -21.94
C ASP A 666 -31.09 13.60 -22.37
N GLN A 667 -30.17 13.99 -21.49
CA GLN A 667 -29.10 14.93 -21.81
C GLN A 667 -27.88 14.29 -22.50
N GLY A 668 -28.00 13.03 -22.91
CA GLY A 668 -26.95 12.27 -23.61
C GLY A 668 -25.89 11.73 -22.65
N TRP A 669 -26.27 11.37 -21.41
CA TRP A 669 -25.39 10.79 -20.40
C TRP A 669 -24.14 11.64 -20.06
N SER A 670 -24.21 12.96 -20.30
CA SER A 670 -23.16 13.94 -20.02
C SER A 670 -23.02 14.17 -18.52
N ILE A 671 -21.83 13.86 -17.99
CA ILE A 671 -21.52 14.00 -16.57
C ILE A 671 -21.33 15.48 -16.24
N LYS A 672 -20.73 16.28 -17.14
CA LYS A 672 -20.59 17.73 -16.96
C LYS A 672 -21.93 18.45 -16.87
N LYS A 673 -22.91 18.10 -17.72
CA LYS A 673 -24.28 18.67 -17.60
C LYS A 673 -24.92 18.31 -16.27
N LEU A 674 -24.70 17.10 -15.74
CA LEU A 674 -25.22 16.68 -14.43
C LEU A 674 -24.63 17.52 -13.28
N HIS A 675 -23.31 17.72 -13.24
CA HIS A 675 -22.70 18.65 -12.30
C HIS A 675 -23.29 20.06 -12.43
N ARG A 676 -23.37 20.59 -13.65
CA ARG A 676 -23.93 21.92 -13.93
C ARG A 676 -25.33 22.07 -13.35
N ARG A 677 -26.23 21.09 -13.57
CA ARG A 677 -27.60 21.11 -13.04
C ARG A 677 -27.63 21.10 -11.51
N ILE A 678 -26.80 20.27 -10.87
CA ILE A 678 -26.71 20.19 -9.41
C ILE A 678 -26.17 21.49 -8.83
N MET A 679 -25.06 22.01 -9.35
CA MET A 679 -24.39 23.19 -8.80
C MET A 679 -25.21 24.47 -8.99
N LEU A 680 -26.00 24.58 -10.07
CA LEU A 680 -26.92 25.71 -10.30
C LEU A 680 -28.23 25.61 -9.49
N SER A 681 -28.43 24.58 -8.67
CA SER A 681 -29.59 24.48 -7.77
C SER A 681 -29.47 25.46 -6.59
N ALA A 682 -30.61 25.93 -6.06
CA ALA A 682 -30.64 26.65 -4.79
C ALA A 682 -30.07 25.78 -3.67
N THR A 683 -30.39 24.48 -3.68
CA THR A 683 -29.96 23.45 -2.74
C THR A 683 -28.43 23.41 -2.58
N TYR A 684 -27.69 23.34 -3.70
CA TYR A 684 -26.22 23.35 -3.68
C TYR A 684 -25.65 24.70 -3.26
N ARG A 685 -26.36 25.80 -3.51
CA ARG A 685 -25.89 27.16 -3.23
C ARG A 685 -26.16 27.65 -1.81
N GLN A 686 -26.76 26.83 -0.95
CA GLN A 686 -26.98 27.13 0.47
C GLN A 686 -25.65 27.33 1.25
N THR A 687 -25.70 28.13 2.32
CA THR A 687 -24.61 28.17 3.32
C THR A 687 -24.61 26.91 4.20
N SER A 688 -23.44 26.51 4.72
CA SER A 688 -23.37 25.51 5.79
C SER A 688 -23.49 26.10 7.20
N ASN A 689 -23.25 27.42 7.34
CA ASN A 689 -23.15 28.08 8.63
C ASN A 689 -24.53 28.54 9.11
N VAL A 690 -25.29 27.61 9.69
CA VAL A 690 -26.65 27.84 10.19
C VAL A 690 -26.80 27.48 11.68
N ALA A 691 -27.65 28.23 12.38
CA ALA A 691 -28.11 27.84 13.71
C ALA A 691 -29.27 26.85 13.59
N LEU A 692 -29.06 25.59 14.00
CA LEU A 692 -30.07 24.54 13.91
C LEU A 692 -31.12 24.66 15.00
N SER A 693 -32.40 24.62 14.60
CA SER A 693 -33.51 24.44 15.53
C SER A 693 -33.47 23.05 16.18
N GLU A 694 -34.09 22.89 17.35
CA GLU A 694 -34.12 21.61 18.05
C GLU A 694 -34.88 20.54 17.25
N ALA A 695 -35.93 20.95 16.52
CA ALA A 695 -36.66 20.08 15.61
C ALA A 695 -35.78 19.51 14.49
N GLN A 696 -34.86 20.31 13.93
CA GLN A 696 -33.89 19.85 12.92
C GLN A 696 -32.92 18.84 13.51
N LYS A 697 -32.31 19.11 14.67
CA LYS A 697 -31.36 18.20 15.32
C LYS A 697 -31.97 16.83 15.64
N ILE A 698 -33.24 16.80 16.02
CA ILE A 698 -33.93 15.55 16.40
C ILE A 698 -34.48 14.80 15.17
N THR A 699 -35.09 15.51 14.22
CA THR A 699 -35.83 14.88 13.11
C THR A 699 -34.96 14.59 11.90
N ASP A 700 -33.88 15.35 11.68
CA ASP A 700 -32.90 15.13 10.61
C ASP A 700 -31.46 15.43 11.07
N PRO A 701 -30.92 14.67 12.05
CA PRO A 701 -29.58 14.90 12.61
C PRO A 701 -28.45 14.82 11.56
N ASN A 702 -28.69 14.15 10.43
CA ASN A 702 -27.72 13.95 9.36
C ASN A 702 -27.99 14.87 8.15
N ASN A 703 -28.92 15.83 8.26
CA ASN A 703 -29.30 16.77 7.21
C ASN A 703 -29.59 16.09 5.84
N ARG A 704 -30.29 14.95 5.86
CA ARG A 704 -30.70 14.17 4.69
C ARG A 704 -31.71 14.92 3.82
N LEU A 705 -32.44 15.88 4.38
CA LEU A 705 -33.35 16.81 3.71
C LEU A 705 -32.64 18.06 3.15
N LEU A 706 -31.34 18.20 3.39
CA LEU A 706 -30.49 19.28 2.86
C LEU A 706 -31.03 20.69 3.14
N SER A 707 -31.50 20.92 4.38
CA SER A 707 -31.99 22.22 4.86
C SER A 707 -30.89 23.29 5.01
N TYR A 708 -29.64 22.89 4.82
CA TYR A 708 -28.42 23.70 4.69
C TYR A 708 -27.37 22.87 3.94
N PHE A 709 -26.24 23.45 3.56
CA PHE A 709 -25.17 22.69 2.89
C PHE A 709 -24.28 21.94 3.90
N ASN A 710 -23.85 20.71 3.57
CA ASN A 710 -22.99 19.92 4.45
C ASN A 710 -21.51 20.26 4.23
N ARG A 711 -20.81 20.76 5.27
CA ARG A 711 -19.34 20.94 5.22
C ARG A 711 -18.65 19.64 4.86
N ARG A 712 -17.77 19.67 3.87
CA ARG A 712 -17.07 18.48 3.35
C ARG A 712 -15.60 18.54 3.71
N ARG A 713 -15.03 17.41 4.14
CA ARG A 713 -13.58 17.28 4.33
C ARG A 713 -12.92 17.06 2.97
N LEU A 714 -11.79 17.71 2.72
CA LEU A 714 -10.98 17.48 1.53
C LEU A 714 -10.36 16.08 1.59
N GLU A 715 -10.34 15.38 0.46
CA GLU A 715 -9.68 14.08 0.35
C GLU A 715 -8.15 14.24 0.35
N ALA A 716 -7.41 13.18 0.71
CA ALA A 716 -5.95 13.19 0.85
C ALA A 716 -5.21 13.91 -0.30
N GLU A 717 -5.55 13.58 -1.54
CA GLU A 717 -4.96 14.16 -2.75
C GLU A 717 -5.24 15.66 -2.87
N VAL A 718 -6.49 16.08 -2.62
CA VAL A 718 -6.91 17.49 -2.72
C VAL A 718 -6.31 18.34 -1.61
N TYR A 719 -6.27 17.82 -0.38
CA TYR A 719 -5.59 18.48 0.73
C TYR A 719 -4.09 18.64 0.44
N ARG A 720 -3.42 17.59 -0.08
CA ARG A 720 -2.01 17.66 -0.49
C ARG A 720 -1.79 18.67 -1.62
N ASP A 721 -2.65 18.70 -2.62
CA ASP A 721 -2.56 19.64 -3.73
C ASP A 721 -2.73 21.09 -3.24
N ALA A 722 -3.67 21.34 -2.32
CA ALA A 722 -3.84 22.66 -1.70
C ALA A 722 -2.60 23.10 -0.91
N LEU A 723 -1.90 22.17 -0.22
CA LEU A 723 -0.62 22.45 0.44
C LEU A 723 0.49 22.83 -0.58
N LEU A 724 0.52 22.21 -1.76
CA LEU A 724 1.45 22.56 -2.84
C LEU A 724 1.11 23.90 -3.53
N VAL A 725 -0.18 24.24 -3.66
CA VAL A 725 -0.60 25.58 -4.13
C VAL A 725 -0.21 26.66 -3.13
N ALA A 726 -0.33 26.39 -1.82
CA ALA A 726 0.15 27.28 -0.78
C ALA A 726 1.67 27.48 -0.84
N GLY A 727 2.45 26.42 -1.11
CA GLY A 727 3.90 26.48 -1.33
C GLY A 727 4.33 27.08 -2.68
N ALA A 728 3.39 27.38 -3.61
CA ALA A 728 3.65 27.83 -4.98
C ALA A 728 4.58 26.90 -5.79
N ASN A 729 4.45 25.59 -5.59
CA ASN A 729 5.29 24.56 -6.20
C ASN A 729 4.50 23.40 -6.81
N LEU A 730 3.19 23.51 -6.97
CA LEU A 730 2.40 22.49 -7.65
C LEU A 730 2.76 22.42 -9.15
N ASP A 731 3.25 21.27 -9.60
CA ASP A 731 3.38 20.93 -11.02
C ASP A 731 2.02 20.47 -11.58
N LEU A 732 1.43 21.32 -12.42
CA LEU A 732 0.17 21.10 -13.13
C LEU A 732 0.31 20.19 -14.37
N LYS A 733 1.49 19.62 -14.63
CA LYS A 733 1.72 18.72 -15.77
C LYS A 733 0.81 17.48 -15.67
N GLN A 734 -0.02 17.33 -16.69
CA GLN A 734 -0.95 16.23 -16.82
C GLN A 734 -0.31 14.97 -17.44
N SER A 735 -0.89 13.81 -17.13
CA SER A 735 -0.60 12.49 -17.73
C SER A 735 0.84 11.98 -17.56
N GLY A 736 1.11 10.77 -18.05
CA GLY A 736 2.41 10.12 -17.99
C GLY A 736 2.67 9.37 -16.67
N PRO A 737 3.84 8.73 -16.51
CA PRO A 737 4.11 7.82 -15.40
C PRO A 737 3.86 8.42 -14.01
N SER A 738 3.39 7.57 -13.11
CA SER A 738 3.18 7.90 -11.70
C SER A 738 4.50 8.10 -10.96
N GLY A 739 4.47 8.88 -9.87
CA GLY A 739 5.62 9.09 -8.99
C GLY A 739 5.38 8.59 -7.57
N ASP A 740 6.46 8.44 -6.80
CA ASP A 740 6.37 8.18 -5.36
C ASP A 740 5.97 9.48 -4.64
N ILE A 741 4.79 9.48 -4.01
CA ILE A 741 4.24 10.63 -3.28
C ILE A 741 5.05 11.00 -2.02
N ASP A 742 5.84 10.06 -1.50
CA ASP A 742 6.72 10.25 -0.35
C ASP A 742 8.10 10.83 -0.76
N ASP A 743 8.41 10.96 -2.07
CA ASP A 743 9.59 11.70 -2.53
C ASP A 743 9.40 13.21 -2.34
N SER A 744 10.35 13.83 -1.64
CA SER A 744 10.53 15.28 -1.50
C SER A 744 10.50 16.11 -2.81
N LYS A 745 10.67 15.47 -3.97
CA LYS A 745 10.61 16.08 -5.31
C LYS A 745 9.30 15.83 -6.06
N PHE A 746 8.36 15.06 -5.49
CA PHE A 746 7.06 14.81 -6.10
C PHE A 746 6.14 16.02 -5.91
N ASP A 747 6.36 17.04 -6.73
CA ASP A 747 5.62 18.30 -6.73
C ASP A 747 4.35 18.25 -7.60
N ARG A 748 4.03 17.11 -8.24
CA ARG A 748 2.80 16.92 -9.05
C ARG A 748 1.55 16.72 -8.18
N ARG A 749 0.39 16.90 -8.81
CA ARG A 749 -0.92 16.57 -8.23
C ARG A 749 -1.00 15.14 -7.69
N GLY A 750 -1.68 14.95 -6.57
CA GLY A 750 -1.84 13.67 -5.88
C GLY A 750 -2.48 12.55 -6.72
N VAL A 751 -3.27 12.89 -7.75
CA VAL A 751 -3.81 11.90 -8.72
C VAL A 751 -2.72 11.18 -9.52
N TYR A 752 -1.52 11.77 -9.64
CA TYR A 752 -0.34 11.20 -10.30
C TYR A 752 0.58 10.42 -9.35
N ALA A 753 0.19 10.24 -8.09
CA ALA A 753 0.86 9.33 -7.17
C ALA A 753 0.67 7.87 -7.58
N MET A 754 1.70 7.05 -7.38
CA MET A 754 1.62 5.61 -7.57
C MET A 754 0.70 4.99 -6.51
N VAL A 755 -0.37 4.33 -6.95
CA VAL A 755 -1.30 3.61 -6.05
C VAL A 755 -0.88 2.14 -5.99
N SER A 756 -0.51 1.68 -4.80
CA SER A 756 -0.02 0.31 -4.54
C SER A 756 -0.95 -0.43 -3.57
N ARG A 757 -1.33 -1.66 -3.92
CA ARG A 757 -2.00 -2.65 -3.07
C ARG A 757 -1.04 -3.33 -2.11
N HIS A 758 0.26 -3.31 -2.41
CA HIS A 758 1.28 -3.93 -1.56
C HIS A 758 1.83 -2.97 -0.49
N LYS A 759 2.02 -1.69 -0.84
CA LYS A 759 2.60 -0.66 0.03
C LYS A 759 2.10 0.74 -0.34
N LEU A 760 0.88 1.07 0.06
CA LEU A 760 0.32 2.42 -0.05
C LEU A 760 1.10 3.42 0.83
N SER A 761 1.25 4.69 0.41
CA SER A 761 1.93 5.74 1.21
C SER A 761 1.27 5.99 2.56
N THR A 762 2.09 6.27 3.58
CA THR A 762 1.63 6.63 4.93
C THR A 762 0.78 7.90 4.94
N PHE A 763 1.04 8.86 4.04
CA PHE A 763 0.22 10.07 3.92
C PHE A 763 -1.19 9.73 3.44
N LEU A 764 -1.30 8.94 2.37
CA LEU A 764 -2.58 8.50 1.81
C LEU A 764 -3.39 7.68 2.82
N GLN A 765 -2.76 6.69 3.46
CA GLN A 765 -3.39 5.89 4.53
C GLN A 765 -3.91 6.76 5.68
N SER A 766 -3.11 7.76 6.12
CA SER A 766 -3.50 8.63 7.23
C SER A 766 -4.72 9.49 6.91
N TYR A 767 -4.93 9.88 5.65
CA TYR A 767 -5.99 10.78 5.20
C TYR A 767 -7.16 10.06 4.50
N ASP A 768 -7.50 8.86 4.98
CA ASP A 768 -8.67 8.08 4.55
C ASP A 768 -8.71 7.75 3.04
N PHE A 769 -7.54 7.65 2.38
CA PHE A 769 -7.47 7.11 1.01
C PHE A 769 -7.98 5.65 1.02
N PRO A 770 -8.85 5.25 0.08
CA PRO A 770 -9.43 3.92 0.07
C PRO A 770 -8.39 2.82 -0.17
N ASP A 771 -8.50 1.70 0.55
CA ASP A 771 -7.67 0.52 0.29
C ASP A 771 -7.92 -0.01 -1.15
N PRO A 772 -6.92 0.05 -2.05
CA PRO A 772 -7.09 -0.36 -3.45
C PRO A 772 -7.17 -1.88 -3.65
N ALA A 773 -7.04 -2.69 -2.60
CA ALA A 773 -7.32 -4.13 -2.65
C ALA A 773 -8.83 -4.45 -2.58
N ILE A 774 -9.67 -3.55 -2.07
CA ILE A 774 -11.11 -3.77 -1.88
C ILE A 774 -11.97 -2.73 -2.61
N HIS A 775 -13.28 -2.99 -2.70
CA HIS A 775 -14.23 -2.07 -3.33
C HIS A 775 -14.57 -0.88 -2.42
N ALA A 776 -14.15 0.32 -2.81
CA ALA A 776 -14.48 1.56 -2.13
C ALA A 776 -15.79 2.16 -2.67
N ALA A 777 -16.91 1.85 -2.01
CA ALA A 777 -18.22 2.40 -2.37
C ALA A 777 -18.31 3.92 -2.11
N ARG A 778 -17.63 4.38 -1.06
CA ARG A 778 -17.41 5.76 -0.61
C ARG A 778 -16.09 5.78 0.18
N ARG A 779 -15.49 6.96 0.38
CA ARG A 779 -14.34 7.10 1.29
C ARG A 779 -14.81 7.20 2.75
N ALA A 780 -13.96 6.77 3.68
CA ALA A 780 -14.14 7.08 5.09
C ALA A 780 -13.88 8.59 5.33
N ASN A 781 -14.46 9.14 6.38
CA ASN A 781 -14.16 10.50 6.82
C ASN A 781 -13.86 10.43 8.32
N THR A 782 -12.59 10.31 8.67
CA THR A 782 -12.15 10.35 10.06
C THR A 782 -11.48 11.68 10.36
N THR A 783 -11.66 12.18 11.58
CA THR A 783 -10.94 13.35 12.09
C THR A 783 -10.35 12.97 13.44
N THR A 784 -9.07 12.61 13.45
CA THR A 784 -8.38 12.08 14.63
C THR A 784 -7.22 12.98 15.06
N PRO A 785 -6.86 13.01 16.37
CA PRO A 785 -5.65 13.68 16.83
C PRO A 785 -4.36 13.13 16.17
N LEU A 786 -4.36 11.86 15.76
CA LEU A 786 -3.23 11.23 15.07
C LEU A 786 -2.98 11.83 13.68
N GLN A 787 -4.04 12.13 12.92
CA GLN A 787 -3.91 12.84 11.63
C GLN A 787 -3.28 14.23 11.84
N GLN A 788 -3.75 14.98 12.83
CA GLN A 788 -3.20 16.30 13.16
C GLN A 788 -1.74 16.21 13.59
N LEU A 789 -1.41 15.26 14.48
CA LEU A 789 -0.04 15.03 14.91
C LEU A 789 0.87 14.62 13.73
N PHE A 790 0.36 13.87 12.77
CA PHE A 790 1.08 13.48 11.56
C PHE A 790 1.44 14.71 10.70
N VAL A 791 0.50 15.62 10.38
CA VAL A 791 0.83 16.84 9.60
C VAL A 791 1.67 17.85 10.36
N LEU A 792 1.44 18.03 11.66
CA LEU A 792 2.28 18.89 12.51
C LEU A 792 3.74 18.42 12.55
N ASN A 793 3.99 17.11 12.42
CA ASN A 793 5.35 16.56 12.37
C ASN A 793 5.85 16.26 10.94
N SER A 794 5.00 16.39 9.92
CA SER A 794 5.34 16.05 8.55
C SER A 794 6.48 16.93 8.00
N PRO A 795 7.57 16.35 7.46
CA PRO A 795 8.59 17.11 6.74
C PRO A 795 8.02 17.85 5.53
N PHE A 796 7.07 17.23 4.81
CA PHE A 796 6.41 17.80 3.64
C PHE A 796 5.61 19.07 4.01
N VAL A 797 4.80 19.03 5.07
CA VAL A 797 3.99 20.19 5.50
C VAL A 797 4.89 21.32 6.01
N ARG A 798 5.97 21.00 6.74
CA ARG A 798 6.98 21.99 7.15
C ARG A 798 7.67 22.65 5.96
N GLN A 799 7.99 21.90 4.91
CA GLN A 799 8.54 22.44 3.67
C GLN A 799 7.54 23.40 2.98
N GLN A 800 6.25 23.05 2.92
CA GLN A 800 5.24 23.96 2.34
C GLN A 800 5.04 25.21 3.20
N ALA A 801 5.08 25.10 4.54
CA ALA A 801 5.04 26.25 5.45
C ALA A 801 6.24 27.18 5.25
N GLN A 802 7.45 26.65 5.04
CA GLN A 802 8.64 27.43 4.72
C GLN A 802 8.52 28.15 3.37
N LYS A 803 8.02 27.45 2.32
CA LYS A 803 7.78 28.05 1.01
C LYS A 803 6.72 29.15 1.08
N LEU A 804 5.59 28.89 1.74
CA LEU A 804 4.50 29.86 1.96
C LEU A 804 4.97 31.10 2.71
N ALA A 805 5.70 30.91 3.82
CA ALA A 805 6.24 32.02 4.60
C ALA A 805 7.14 32.94 3.77
N LYS A 806 7.97 32.35 2.89
CA LYS A 806 8.87 33.08 1.98
C LYS A 806 8.12 33.91 0.93
N ARG A 807 6.93 33.50 0.49
CA ARG A 807 6.11 34.25 -0.49
C ARG A 807 5.67 35.62 0.04
N LEU A 808 5.61 35.78 1.37
CA LEU A 808 5.11 36.97 2.07
C LEU A 808 6.22 37.61 2.94
N GLU A 809 7.49 37.30 2.65
CA GLU A 809 8.64 37.86 3.36
C GLU A 809 8.88 39.31 2.93
N GLY A 810 9.00 40.23 3.90
CA GLY A 810 9.20 41.68 3.68
C GLY A 810 7.99 42.56 4.02
N GLU A 811 6.76 42.02 4.01
CA GLU A 811 5.54 42.77 4.34
C GLU A 811 5.37 43.01 5.86
N SER A 812 4.42 43.86 6.29
CA SER A 812 4.05 43.99 7.72
C SER A 812 3.27 42.77 8.22
N SER A 813 3.25 42.54 9.54
CA SER A 813 2.56 41.39 10.14
C SER A 813 1.07 41.34 9.76
N GLU A 814 0.38 42.47 9.79
CA GLU A 814 -1.03 42.61 9.42
C GLU A 814 -1.25 42.22 7.96
N LYS A 815 -0.43 42.75 7.04
CA LYS A 815 -0.53 42.44 5.61
C LYS A 815 -0.23 40.97 5.31
N ARG A 816 0.75 40.38 6.00
CA ARG A 816 1.05 38.94 5.88
C ARG A 816 -0.11 38.08 6.34
N ILE A 817 -0.77 38.45 7.44
CA ILE A 817 -1.95 37.76 7.98
C ILE A 817 -3.17 37.94 7.06
N ASP A 818 -3.42 39.13 6.50
CA ASP A 818 -4.51 39.32 5.54
C ASP A 818 -4.28 38.51 4.25
N ALA A 819 -3.09 38.62 3.65
CA ALA A 819 -2.75 37.90 2.42
C ALA A 819 -2.79 36.37 2.59
N ILE A 820 -2.30 35.81 3.69
CA ILE A 820 -2.32 34.36 3.90
C ILE A 820 -3.75 33.81 4.07
N TYR A 821 -4.68 34.58 4.69
CA TYR A 821 -6.08 34.18 4.77
C TYR A 821 -6.78 34.24 3.41
N GLN A 822 -6.51 35.26 2.59
CA GLN A 822 -7.03 35.34 1.23
C GLN A 822 -6.52 34.18 0.36
N MET A 823 -5.24 33.83 0.48
CA MET A 823 -4.61 32.73 -0.25
C MET A 823 -5.09 31.34 0.21
N LEU A 824 -5.22 31.09 1.51
CA LEU A 824 -5.56 29.76 2.04
C LEU A 824 -7.07 29.53 2.14
N PHE A 825 -7.86 30.56 2.46
CA PHE A 825 -9.27 30.46 2.83
C PHE A 825 -10.21 31.28 1.93
N SER A 826 -9.69 32.03 0.95
CA SER A 826 -10.47 32.82 -0.01
C SER A 826 -11.29 33.97 0.64
N ARG A 827 -10.91 34.38 1.86
CA ARG A 827 -11.55 35.43 2.66
C ARG A 827 -10.52 36.25 3.43
N ALA A 828 -10.91 37.42 3.93
CA ALA A 828 -10.14 38.15 4.93
C ALA A 828 -10.20 37.44 6.31
N PRO A 829 -9.20 37.63 7.19
CA PRO A 829 -9.29 37.22 8.58
C PRO A 829 -10.35 38.06 9.31
N THR A 830 -11.06 37.44 10.25
CA THR A 830 -11.90 38.16 11.21
C THR A 830 -11.02 39.00 12.16
N ARG A 831 -11.62 39.97 12.87
CA ARG A 831 -10.89 40.79 13.86
C ARG A 831 -10.20 39.93 14.94
N SER A 832 -10.85 38.85 15.37
CA SER A 832 -10.29 37.91 16.36
C SER A 832 -9.10 37.13 15.78
N GLU A 833 -9.22 36.62 14.55
CA GLU A 833 -8.14 35.89 13.86
C GLU A 833 -6.92 36.78 13.57
N MET A 834 -7.14 38.03 13.18
CA MET A 834 -6.08 39.03 13.04
C MET A 834 -5.38 39.29 14.37
N GLN A 835 -6.13 39.52 15.46
CA GLN A 835 -5.56 39.70 16.80
C GLN A 835 -4.78 38.47 17.28
N ILE A 836 -5.30 37.26 17.09
CA ILE A 836 -4.60 36.00 17.40
C ILE A 836 -3.33 35.85 16.55
N GLY A 837 -3.38 36.23 15.28
CA GLY A 837 -2.22 36.21 14.39
C GLY A 837 -1.11 37.18 14.84
N LEU A 838 -1.46 38.43 15.13
CA LEU A 838 -0.53 39.43 15.64
C LEU A 838 0.05 38.99 16.99
N GLN A 839 -0.80 38.57 17.94
CA GLN A 839 -0.36 38.03 19.23
C GLN A 839 0.55 36.81 19.08
N PHE A 840 0.31 35.91 18.12
CA PHE A 840 1.18 34.74 17.91
C PHE A 840 2.57 35.14 17.41
N LEU A 841 2.67 36.18 16.58
CA LEU A 841 3.94 36.71 16.09
C LEU A 841 4.66 37.53 17.18
N GLU A 842 3.91 38.33 17.93
CA GLU A 842 4.40 39.13 19.05
C GLU A 842 4.86 38.25 20.24
N GLN A 843 4.08 37.24 20.65
CA GLN A 843 4.35 36.44 21.87
C GLN A 843 5.63 35.60 21.81
N ILE A 844 6.21 35.39 20.63
CA ILE A 844 7.51 34.70 20.49
C ILE A 844 8.68 35.69 20.56
N ASP A 845 8.45 36.97 20.28
CA ASP A 845 9.39 38.07 20.57
C ASP A 845 9.17 38.66 21.98
N SER A 846 7.98 38.48 22.59
CA SER A 846 7.56 39.13 23.83
C SER A 846 7.78 38.32 25.12
N THR A 847 8.66 37.31 25.13
CA THR A 847 9.32 36.91 26.40
C THR A 847 10.43 37.92 26.76
N GLY A 848 10.09 39.21 26.70
CA GLY A 848 10.95 40.36 26.99
C GLY A 848 11.25 40.55 28.48
N THR A 849 10.92 39.57 29.32
CA THR A 849 11.59 39.40 30.60
C THR A 849 12.99 38.88 30.32
N PRO A 850 14.08 39.57 30.69
CA PRO A 850 15.39 38.95 30.74
C PRO A 850 15.35 37.87 31.81
N THR A 851 14.99 36.64 31.40
CA THR A 851 15.39 35.44 32.13
C THR A 851 16.91 35.57 32.24
N PRO A 852 17.51 35.54 33.46
CA PRO A 852 18.95 35.67 33.59
C PRO A 852 19.58 34.64 32.66
N THR A 853 20.42 35.10 31.75
CA THR A 853 20.83 34.32 30.58
C THR A 853 21.60 33.09 31.03
N VAL A 854 20.91 31.97 31.27
CA VAL A 854 21.53 30.70 31.60
C VAL A 854 22.42 30.35 30.41
N GLU A 855 23.72 30.45 30.62
CA GLU A 855 24.70 30.54 29.54
C GLU A 855 24.71 29.22 28.77
N GLN A 856 24.08 29.22 27.60
CA GLN A 856 23.98 28.03 26.78
C GLN A 856 25.33 27.78 26.09
N ILE A 857 26.07 26.82 26.66
CA ILE A 857 27.35 26.34 26.14
C ILE A 857 27.08 25.20 25.12
N PRO A 858 27.67 25.22 23.91
CA PRO A 858 27.30 24.29 22.83
C PRO A 858 27.73 22.86 23.12
N THR A 859 26.81 21.92 22.89
CA THR A 859 27.14 20.49 22.80
C THR A 859 27.74 20.18 21.43
N PHE A 860 28.93 19.59 21.44
CA PHE A 860 29.55 18.96 20.28
C PHE A 860 29.06 17.51 20.21
N ALA A 861 28.61 17.07 19.03
CA ALA A 861 28.13 15.71 18.77
C ALA A 861 28.98 15.07 17.65
N GLY A 862 30.27 14.90 17.92
CA GLY A 862 31.25 14.46 16.92
C GLY A 862 31.59 15.53 15.86
N LYS A 863 31.16 16.77 16.08
CA LYS A 863 31.53 17.96 15.29
C LYS A 863 32.69 18.69 15.95
N ARG A 864 33.38 19.53 15.17
CA ARG A 864 34.61 20.22 15.58
C ARG A 864 34.67 21.64 15.03
N ILE A 865 35.46 22.51 15.66
CA ILE A 865 35.80 23.85 15.15
C ILE A 865 37.23 23.82 14.63
N LYS A 866 37.48 24.42 13.46
CA LYS A 866 38.82 24.66 12.92
C LYS A 866 39.21 26.11 13.20
N ALA A 867 40.40 26.36 13.72
CA ALA A 867 40.95 27.71 13.83
C ALA A 867 42.41 27.73 13.36
N ASN A 868 42.84 28.87 12.83
CA ASN A 868 44.23 29.11 12.46
C ASN A 868 44.78 30.19 13.39
N VAL A 869 45.56 29.77 14.39
CA VAL A 869 46.09 30.62 15.44
C VAL A 869 47.46 31.11 15.02
N LYS A 870 47.50 32.24 14.31
CA LYS A 870 48.74 32.84 13.80
C LYS A 870 49.74 33.06 14.94
N GLU A 871 51.03 32.93 14.62
CA GLU A 871 52.17 33.12 15.54
C GLU A 871 52.32 32.06 16.66
N LEU A 872 51.49 31.01 16.69
CA LEU A 872 51.61 29.92 17.66
C LEU A 872 52.94 29.15 17.55
N GLY A 873 53.86 29.38 18.47
CA GLY A 873 55.19 28.76 18.55
C GLY A 873 55.19 27.37 19.21
N ASP A 874 56.38 26.86 19.53
CA ASP A 874 56.59 25.50 20.08
C ASP A 874 56.48 25.40 21.62
N HIS A 875 56.24 26.54 22.30
CA HIS A 875 55.88 26.62 23.71
C HIS A 875 54.47 27.22 23.77
N TYR A 876 53.48 26.43 24.19
CA TYR A 876 52.09 26.90 24.18
C TYR A 876 51.25 26.24 25.28
N SER A 877 50.18 26.92 25.66
CA SER A 877 49.16 26.37 26.56
C SER A 877 47.78 26.42 25.92
N VAL A 878 46.96 25.42 26.19
CA VAL A 878 45.55 25.36 25.79
C VAL A 878 44.72 25.10 27.02
N GLU A 879 43.77 25.97 27.27
CA GLU A 879 42.91 25.97 28.44
C GLU A 879 41.44 25.92 28.00
N LEU A 880 40.67 25.05 28.63
CA LEU A 880 39.27 24.81 28.29
C LEU A 880 38.50 24.18 29.46
N TRP A 881 37.20 24.45 29.57
CA TRP A 881 36.31 23.60 30.35
C TRP A 881 35.71 22.48 29.49
N VAL A 882 35.53 21.30 30.07
CA VAL A 882 35.00 20.11 29.42
C VAL A 882 33.87 19.52 30.26
N LYS A 883 32.73 19.20 29.63
CA LYS A 883 31.64 18.40 30.20
C LYS A 883 31.39 17.17 29.35
N ASN A 884 31.93 16.03 29.76
CA ASN A 884 31.73 14.76 29.05
C ASN A 884 30.30 14.26 29.30
N GLN A 885 29.41 14.34 28.31
CA GLN A 885 28.00 13.94 28.46
C GLN A 885 27.74 12.45 28.18
N ILE A 886 28.71 11.72 27.60
CA ILE A 886 28.58 10.28 27.34
C ILE A 886 29.08 9.49 28.56
N PRO A 887 28.32 8.49 29.08
CA PRO A 887 28.82 7.56 30.08
C PRO A 887 30.18 6.97 29.69
N ASN A 888 31.14 6.97 30.62
CA ASN A 888 32.53 6.56 30.34
C ASN A 888 32.62 5.16 29.72
N ASP A 889 31.63 4.32 30.00
CA ASP A 889 31.53 2.94 29.57
C ASP A 889 30.91 2.79 28.15
N GLN A 890 30.15 3.76 27.65
CA GLN A 890 29.61 3.75 26.27
C GLN A 890 30.64 4.19 25.23
N ARG A 891 31.71 4.88 25.67
CA ARG A 891 32.79 5.36 24.81
C ARG A 891 33.75 4.21 24.46
N ILE A 892 33.66 3.67 23.24
CA ILE A 892 34.54 2.58 22.77
C ILE A 892 36.01 3.04 22.71
N ILE A 893 36.28 4.18 22.07
CA ILE A 893 37.62 4.76 21.86
C ILE A 893 37.66 6.24 22.29
N THR A 894 38.86 6.79 22.46
CA THR A 894 39.09 8.17 22.94
C THR A 894 38.26 9.23 22.20
N GLY A 895 37.64 10.16 22.92
CA GLY A 895 37.07 11.38 22.36
C GLY A 895 38.01 12.57 22.59
N TYR A 896 38.37 13.31 21.53
CA TYR A 896 39.41 14.34 21.59
C TYR A 896 38.84 15.77 21.69
N PHE A 897 39.26 16.53 22.70
CA PHE A 897 38.82 17.91 22.96
C PHE A 897 39.61 18.96 22.18
N PHE A 898 40.89 18.68 21.93
CA PHE A 898 41.81 19.59 21.27
C PHE A 898 42.80 18.80 20.40
N SER A 899 43.20 19.39 19.28
CA SER A 899 44.31 18.91 18.50
C SER A 899 45.04 20.05 17.79
N ARG A 900 46.36 19.94 17.63
CA ARG A 900 47.20 20.82 16.80
C ARG A 900 47.84 20.00 15.69
N GLY A 901 47.64 20.41 14.45
CA GLY A 901 48.06 19.67 13.25
C GLY A 901 47.23 20.09 12.04
N LYS A 902 47.78 19.92 10.83
CA LYS A 902 47.07 20.25 9.58
C LYS A 902 45.80 19.42 9.43
N ASP A 903 44.69 20.04 9.04
CA ASP A 903 43.45 19.34 8.75
C ASP A 903 43.59 18.47 7.48
N SER A 904 43.58 17.14 7.62
CA SER A 904 44.01 16.26 6.53
C SER A 904 43.49 14.82 6.62
N ALA A 905 44.01 13.96 5.74
CA ALA A 905 43.65 12.55 5.62
C ALA A 905 43.94 11.74 6.91
N PRO A 906 43.30 10.56 7.10
CA PRO A 906 43.49 9.71 8.28
C PRO A 906 44.96 9.48 8.63
N LYS A 907 45.30 9.54 9.94
CA LYS A 907 46.67 9.46 10.48
C LYS A 907 47.54 10.71 10.22
N ALA A 908 46.93 11.87 9.99
CA ALA A 908 47.64 13.14 9.91
C ALA A 908 48.52 13.38 11.16
N ALA A 909 49.66 14.03 10.96
CA ALA A 909 50.59 14.37 12.03
C ALA A 909 49.95 15.43 12.95
N GLY A 910 49.98 15.21 14.26
CA GLY A 910 49.40 16.16 15.22
C GLY A 910 49.62 15.79 16.68
N ASP A 911 49.42 16.77 17.54
CA ASP A 911 49.19 16.59 18.96
C ASP A 911 47.67 16.52 19.21
N HIS A 912 47.23 15.70 20.16
CA HIS A 912 45.82 15.56 20.51
C HIS A 912 45.64 15.33 22.03
N LEU A 913 44.63 15.99 22.60
CA LEU A 913 44.19 15.84 23.99
C LEU A 913 42.74 15.35 24.02
N GLY A 914 42.40 14.43 24.90
CA GLY A 914 41.05 13.88 25.02
C GLY A 914 40.78 13.07 26.29
N ILE A 915 39.67 12.35 26.28
CA ILE A 915 39.23 11.41 27.32
C ILE A 915 39.16 9.98 26.76
N ALA A 916 39.81 9.05 27.44
CA ALA A 916 39.92 7.66 27.00
C ALA A 916 38.60 6.87 27.18
N GLY A 917 38.42 5.86 26.32
CA GLY A 917 37.29 4.92 26.34
C GLY A 917 37.72 3.48 26.64
N LYS A 918 36.76 2.55 26.64
CA LYS A 918 36.93 1.12 27.02
C LYS A 918 38.02 0.34 26.26
N TYR A 919 38.46 0.79 25.09
CA TYR A 919 39.52 0.11 24.29
C TYR A 919 40.86 -0.04 25.04
N ARG A 920 41.13 0.77 26.07
CA ARG A 920 42.26 0.57 26.98
C ARG A 920 41.72 0.18 28.37
N PRO A 921 41.93 -1.07 28.84
CA PRO A 921 41.44 -1.50 30.15
C PRO A 921 41.92 -0.60 31.29
N ASN A 922 41.02 -0.28 32.22
CA ASN A 922 41.28 0.53 33.43
C ASN A 922 41.73 1.98 33.12
N LYS A 923 41.33 2.53 31.97
CA LYS A 923 41.66 3.91 31.52
C LYS A 923 40.45 4.71 31.05
N GLU A 924 39.28 4.09 30.95
CA GLU A 924 38.01 4.74 30.64
C GLU A 924 37.73 5.95 31.55
N GLY A 925 37.25 7.04 30.96
CA GLY A 925 36.95 8.28 31.67
C GLY A 925 38.15 9.12 32.11
N ARG A 926 39.40 8.72 31.80
CA ARG A 926 40.61 9.44 32.21
C ARG A 926 41.15 10.34 31.10
N LEU A 927 41.82 11.44 31.47
CA LEU A 927 42.52 12.29 30.51
C LEU A 927 43.62 11.53 29.77
N PHE A 928 43.82 11.87 28.50
CA PHE A 928 44.72 11.19 27.58
C PHE A 928 45.34 12.19 26.60
N PHE A 929 46.66 12.16 26.50
CA PHE A 929 47.43 12.88 25.49
C PHE A 929 48.06 11.90 24.50
N TYR A 930 48.04 12.26 23.21
CA TYR A 930 48.60 11.48 22.10
C TYR A 930 49.30 12.41 21.09
N ASN A 931 50.52 12.10 20.68
CA ASN A 931 51.24 12.86 19.64
C ASN A 931 51.19 12.23 18.24
N GLY A 932 50.03 11.68 17.90
CA GLY A 932 49.68 11.24 16.55
C GLY A 932 50.29 9.91 16.12
N ASP A 933 49.74 9.35 15.04
CA ASP A 933 50.04 7.99 14.59
C ASP A 933 51.46 7.81 14.00
N GLN A 934 52.19 8.92 13.82
CA GLN A 934 53.59 8.97 13.41
C GLN A 934 54.57 8.84 14.58
N LYS A 935 54.26 9.40 15.77
CA LYS A 935 55.15 9.36 16.95
C LYS A 935 54.69 8.34 17.99
N ARG A 936 53.39 8.06 18.07
CA ARG A 936 52.73 6.99 18.86
C ARG A 936 53.02 7.01 20.37
N GLN A 937 53.39 8.14 20.95
CA GLN A 937 53.55 8.29 22.39
C GLN A 937 52.21 8.64 23.02
N SER A 938 51.90 8.02 24.15
CA SER A 938 50.66 8.22 24.90
C SER A 938 50.97 8.53 26.36
N LEU A 939 50.30 9.53 26.92
CA LEU A 939 50.35 9.84 28.35
C LEU A 939 48.92 9.83 28.90
N PHE A 940 48.73 9.33 30.13
CA PHE A 940 47.41 9.12 30.73
C PHE A 940 47.33 9.75 32.12
N GLY A 941 46.15 10.27 32.45
CA GLY A 941 45.79 10.64 33.81
C GLY A 941 45.40 9.44 34.69
N ASN A 942 45.23 9.73 35.97
CA ASN A 942 44.81 8.82 37.03
C ASN A 942 43.38 9.11 37.53
N THR A 943 42.86 10.31 37.32
CA THR A 943 41.51 10.72 37.74
C THR A 943 40.48 10.29 36.71
N VAL A 944 39.40 9.63 37.16
CA VAL A 944 38.23 9.30 36.34
C VAL A 944 37.27 10.48 36.39
N ILE A 945 37.11 11.17 35.25
CA ILE A 945 36.15 12.25 35.08
C ILE A 945 34.74 11.66 35.08
N GLN A 946 33.86 12.18 35.93
CA GLN A 946 32.47 11.72 35.96
C GLN A 946 31.69 12.26 34.75
N PRO A 947 30.83 11.44 34.12
CA PRO A 947 29.91 11.93 33.09
C PRO A 947 29.00 13.01 33.67
N GLY A 948 28.76 14.05 32.88
CA GLY A 948 27.85 15.13 33.23
C GLY A 948 28.41 16.23 34.13
N THR A 949 29.70 16.25 34.49
CA THR A 949 30.30 17.33 35.31
C THR A 949 31.29 18.20 34.52
N TRP A 950 31.35 19.49 34.85
CA TRP A 950 32.34 20.43 34.35
C TRP A 950 33.72 20.18 34.96
N ASN A 951 34.73 20.11 34.09
CA ASN A 951 36.13 19.93 34.48
C ASN A 951 37.01 20.92 33.72
N HIS A 952 37.86 21.64 34.43
CA HIS A 952 38.83 22.59 33.88
C HIS A 952 40.09 21.84 33.47
N VAL A 953 40.50 21.98 32.22
CA VAL A 953 41.63 21.23 31.65
C VAL A 953 42.61 22.21 31.00
N VAL A 954 43.86 22.22 31.48
CA VAL A 954 44.93 23.04 30.90
C VAL A 954 46.07 22.14 30.45
N MET A 955 46.27 22.04 29.14
CA MET A 955 47.44 21.40 28.54
C MET A 955 48.54 22.44 28.31
N VAL A 956 49.72 22.20 28.86
CA VAL A 956 50.94 22.97 28.65
C VAL A 956 51.93 22.11 27.88
N ARG A 957 52.33 22.58 26.69
CA ARG A 957 53.50 22.06 25.96
C ARG A 957 54.68 23.01 26.12
N ASP A 958 55.79 22.42 26.54
CA ASP A 958 57.07 23.07 26.69
C ASP A 958 58.14 22.22 25.97
N GLN A 959 58.25 22.43 24.64
CA GLN A 959 59.00 21.58 23.71
C GLN A 959 58.58 20.10 23.82
N GLN A 960 59.44 19.24 24.34
CA GLN A 960 59.14 17.82 24.55
C GLN A 960 58.37 17.54 25.84
N ASN A 961 58.30 18.49 26.78
CA ASN A 961 57.61 18.28 28.05
C ASN A 961 56.12 18.58 27.87
N ILE A 962 55.27 17.61 28.23
CA ILE A 962 53.81 17.75 28.26
C ILE A 962 53.38 17.71 29.73
N ARG A 963 52.63 18.73 30.13
CA ARG A 963 51.92 18.79 31.40
C ARG A 963 50.43 19.02 31.12
N VAL A 964 49.54 18.29 31.78
CA VAL A 964 48.10 18.57 31.74
C VAL A 964 47.62 18.73 33.17
N TYR A 965 47.00 19.86 33.47
CA TYR A 965 46.42 20.18 34.77
C TYR A 965 44.90 19.97 34.69
N LEU A 966 44.31 19.55 35.81
CA LEU A 966 42.88 19.28 35.95
C LEU A 966 42.34 20.03 37.17
N ASN A 967 41.23 20.75 37.01
CA ASN A 967 40.48 21.42 38.08
C ASN A 967 41.35 22.33 38.97
N GLY A 968 42.16 23.21 38.36
CA GLY A 968 43.00 24.18 39.06
C GLY A 968 44.12 23.62 39.95
N ASN A 969 44.36 22.29 39.94
CA ASN A 969 45.35 21.65 40.80
C ASN A 969 46.78 22.15 40.51
N SER A 970 47.56 22.42 41.57
CA SER A 970 48.95 22.89 41.44
C SER A 970 49.92 21.83 40.90
N LYS A 971 49.58 20.54 41.05
CA LYS A 971 50.29 19.41 40.45
C LYS A 971 49.57 18.97 39.16
N PRO A 972 50.30 18.72 38.05
CA PRO A 972 49.69 18.26 36.82
C PRO A 972 49.21 16.80 36.95
N GLU A 973 48.01 16.56 36.42
CA GLU A 973 47.33 15.26 36.29
C GLU A 973 48.05 14.34 35.27
N ILE A 974 48.67 14.92 34.25
CA ILE A 974 49.57 14.23 33.32
C ILE A 974 50.91 14.97 33.30
N SER A 975 52.02 14.27 33.46
CA SER A 975 53.37 14.82 33.29
C SER A 975 54.28 13.81 32.59
N GLY A 976 54.96 14.21 31.51
CA GLY A 976 55.85 13.32 30.77
C GLY A 976 56.52 13.97 29.56
N LYS A 977 57.37 13.20 28.87
CA LYS A 977 58.05 13.65 27.65
C LYS A 977 57.44 13.01 26.39
N ALA A 978 57.01 13.85 25.45
CA ALA A 978 56.53 13.47 24.13
C ALA A 978 57.03 14.45 23.06
N LYS A 979 57.65 13.93 22.00
CA LYS A 979 58.15 14.75 20.88
C LYS A 979 56.97 15.42 20.14
N PRO A 980 57.17 16.56 19.44
CA PRO A 980 56.12 17.14 18.63
C PRO A 980 55.55 16.20 17.57
N GLY A 981 54.22 16.06 17.58
CA GLY A 981 53.46 15.28 16.61
C GLY A 981 53.12 16.07 15.34
N TYR A 982 53.06 17.41 15.44
CA TYR A 982 52.82 18.33 14.32
C TYR A 982 54.12 18.77 13.61
N GLU A 983 53.99 19.31 12.39
CA GLU A 983 55.10 19.93 11.64
C GLU A 983 55.43 21.33 12.18
N SER A 984 56.71 21.73 12.15
CA SER A 984 57.12 23.07 12.63
C SER A 984 56.40 24.18 11.85
N GLY A 985 55.97 25.23 12.56
CA GLY A 985 55.19 26.34 11.99
C GLY A 985 53.69 26.08 11.79
N VAL A 986 53.15 24.90 12.15
CA VAL A 986 51.70 24.65 12.05
C VAL A 986 50.92 25.45 13.09
N SER A 987 50.14 26.42 12.61
CA SER A 987 49.21 27.24 13.38
C SER A 987 47.76 26.71 13.41
N GLU A 988 47.47 25.66 12.63
CA GLU A 988 46.14 25.01 12.60
C GLU A 988 45.86 24.22 13.88
N ILE A 989 44.70 24.50 14.47
CA ILE A 989 44.14 23.76 15.60
C ILE A 989 42.70 23.32 15.31
N ILE A 990 42.31 22.25 16.01
CA ILE A 990 40.97 21.70 16.04
C ILE A 990 40.48 21.69 17.48
N ILE A 991 39.26 22.16 17.70
CA ILE A 991 38.53 22.10 18.96
C ILE A 991 37.41 21.07 18.82
N ALA A 992 37.19 20.25 19.86
CA ALA A 992 36.29 19.11 19.92
C ALA A 992 36.56 17.96 18.92
N GLY A 993 37.77 17.87 18.35
CA GLY A 993 38.12 16.74 17.48
C GLY A 993 39.62 16.58 17.20
N ARG A 994 39.96 15.61 16.35
CA ARG A 994 41.30 15.45 15.77
C ARG A 994 41.42 16.17 14.42
N ASN A 995 42.64 16.52 14.03
CA ASN A 995 42.95 17.06 12.70
C ASN A 995 42.83 16.06 11.55
N ASP A 996 42.74 14.76 11.85
CA ASP A 996 42.38 13.72 10.87
C ASP A 996 40.92 13.25 10.97
N ASN A 997 40.09 14.00 11.70
CA ASN A 997 38.66 13.76 11.92
C ASN A 997 38.33 12.39 12.58
N PHE A 998 39.31 11.73 13.21
CA PHE A 998 39.11 10.45 13.88
C PHE A 998 38.59 10.64 15.33
N SER A 999 37.40 10.09 15.61
CA SER A 999 36.84 9.96 16.97
C SER A 999 36.70 11.30 17.74
N ASN A 1000 35.94 12.23 17.16
CA ASN A 1000 35.69 13.55 17.74
C ASN A 1000 34.94 13.50 19.08
N PHE A 1001 35.09 14.56 19.88
CA PHE A 1001 34.44 14.66 21.18
C PHE A 1001 32.90 14.76 21.08
N HIS A 1002 32.26 14.28 22.14
CA HIS A 1002 30.82 14.29 22.33
C HIS A 1002 30.55 14.76 23.76
N GLY A 1003 29.99 15.96 23.91
CA GLY A 1003 29.85 16.70 25.17
C GLY A 1003 29.99 18.22 24.96
N GLN A 1004 30.03 19.01 26.02
CA GLN A 1004 30.14 20.48 25.93
C GLN A 1004 31.56 20.97 26.23
N LEU A 1005 31.96 22.09 25.63
CA LEU A 1005 33.23 22.79 25.92
C LEU A 1005 32.94 24.23 26.34
N GLY A 1006 33.33 24.61 27.55
CA GLY A 1006 33.11 25.94 28.14
C GLY A 1006 34.32 26.84 27.95
N ALA A 1007 34.28 27.65 26.88
CA ALA A 1007 35.39 28.42 26.33
C ALA A 1007 36.65 27.59 26.00
N VAL A 1008 37.47 28.15 25.10
CA VAL A 1008 38.81 27.65 24.78
C VAL A 1008 39.73 28.84 24.63
N ALA A 1009 40.83 28.85 25.36
CA ALA A 1009 41.90 29.84 25.27
C ALA A 1009 43.22 29.16 24.85
N VAL A 1010 43.99 29.85 24.02
CA VAL A 1010 45.30 29.40 23.54
C VAL A 1010 46.31 30.50 23.82
N PHE A 1011 47.44 30.13 24.43
CA PHE A 1011 48.50 31.04 24.83
C PHE A 1011 49.80 30.66 24.11
N ASN A 1012 50.55 31.66 23.64
CA ASN A 1012 51.86 31.46 23.00
C ASN A 1012 53.02 31.28 24.01
N ARG A 1013 52.69 30.73 25.18
CA ARG A 1013 53.59 30.59 26.33
C ARG A 1013 53.11 29.46 27.22
N VAL A 1014 53.98 29.04 28.12
CA VAL A 1014 53.63 28.11 29.20
C VAL A 1014 52.93 28.88 30.32
N LEU A 1015 51.72 28.46 30.71
CA LEU A 1015 51.06 28.95 31.91
C LEU A 1015 51.71 28.31 33.15
N ASN A 1016 51.86 29.10 34.22
CA ASN A 1016 52.33 28.59 35.50
C ASN A 1016 51.16 28.16 36.42
N PRO A 1017 51.39 27.30 37.43
CA PRO A 1017 50.31 26.76 38.27
C PRO A 1017 49.45 27.82 38.99
N ASN A 1018 50.01 28.99 39.33
CA ASN A 1018 49.26 30.04 40.02
C ASN A 1018 48.28 30.74 39.07
N GLU A 1019 48.65 30.92 37.79
CA GLU A 1019 47.73 31.42 36.75
C GLU A 1019 46.58 30.44 36.53
N ILE A 1020 46.90 29.14 36.38
CA ILE A 1020 45.92 28.05 36.20
C ILE A 1020 44.95 27.99 37.37
N GLN A 1021 45.45 28.12 38.61
CA GLN A 1021 44.62 28.14 39.81
C GLN A 1021 43.73 29.40 39.88
N LYS A 1022 44.27 30.58 39.53
CA LYS A 1022 43.49 31.84 39.46
C LYS A 1022 42.34 31.71 38.45
N HIS A 1023 42.62 31.22 37.24
CA HIS A 1023 41.59 31.04 36.21
C HIS A 1023 40.50 30.06 36.67
N PHE A 1024 40.87 28.94 37.27
CA PHE A 1024 39.92 27.97 37.82
C PHE A 1024 39.02 28.59 38.90
N GLN A 1025 39.60 29.36 39.84
CA GLN A 1025 38.85 30.02 40.91
C GLN A 1025 37.92 31.12 40.38
N ALA A 1026 38.33 31.86 39.34
CA ALA A 1026 37.51 32.90 38.71
C ALA A 1026 36.20 32.37 38.11
N ALA A 1027 36.14 31.08 37.74
CA ALA A 1027 34.93 30.45 37.20
C ALA A 1027 33.85 30.10 38.25
N LYS A 1028 34.14 30.26 39.56
CA LYS A 1028 33.19 30.10 40.67
C LYS A 1028 32.21 28.91 40.51
N LEU A 1029 32.73 27.73 40.20
CA LEU A 1029 31.91 26.55 39.87
C LEU A 1029 31.05 26.12 41.07
N GLU A 1030 29.78 26.48 41.06
CA GLU A 1030 28.77 26.08 42.06
C GLU A 1030 27.68 25.25 41.38
N LYS A 1031 27.26 24.15 42.01
CA LYS A 1031 26.19 23.25 41.51
C LYS A 1031 26.33 22.82 40.03
N ASP A 1032 27.56 22.77 39.52
CA ASP A 1032 27.87 22.43 38.12
C ASP A 1032 27.42 23.49 37.08
N GLU A 1033 27.37 24.75 37.52
CA GLU A 1033 27.20 25.97 36.72
C GLU A 1033 28.49 26.82 36.77
N LEU A 1034 28.90 27.40 35.63
CA LEU A 1034 30.13 28.18 35.49
C LEU A 1034 29.80 29.68 35.49
N ALA A 1035 30.51 30.48 36.29
CA ALA A 1035 30.53 31.94 36.15
C ALA A 1035 31.42 32.34 34.96
N HIS A 1036 30.89 32.19 33.74
CA HIS A 1036 31.69 32.26 32.52
C HIS A 1036 32.22 33.68 32.22
N ALA A 1037 31.49 34.72 32.63
CA ALA A 1037 31.92 36.11 32.46
C ALA A 1037 33.19 36.44 33.26
N GLU A 1038 33.21 36.13 34.56
CA GLU A 1038 34.39 36.30 35.41
C GLU A 1038 35.56 35.38 34.99
N TYR A 1039 35.26 34.16 34.56
CA TYR A 1039 36.26 33.25 33.99
C TYR A 1039 36.94 33.85 32.75
N LEU A 1040 36.17 34.33 31.77
CA LEU A 1040 36.70 34.97 30.57
C LEU A 1040 37.49 36.24 30.89
N ALA A 1041 37.02 37.06 31.83
CA ALA A 1041 37.77 38.25 32.28
C ALA A 1041 39.15 37.85 32.83
N SER A 1042 39.22 36.83 33.70
CA SER A 1042 40.50 36.35 34.25
C SER A 1042 41.40 35.69 33.19
N ILE A 1043 40.86 35.07 32.14
CA ILE A 1043 41.65 34.59 31.00
C ILE A 1043 42.27 35.77 30.25
N LEU A 1044 41.46 36.80 29.94
CA LEU A 1044 41.89 37.94 29.13
C LEU A 1044 43.00 38.76 29.80
N GLU A 1045 42.95 38.89 31.14
CA GLU A 1045 44.05 39.47 31.93
C GLU A 1045 45.41 38.77 31.72
N SER A 1046 45.41 37.50 31.32
CA SER A 1046 46.62 36.69 31.10
C SER A 1046 47.15 36.73 29.64
N ASP A 1047 46.65 37.66 28.82
CA ASP A 1047 47.01 37.90 27.39
C ASP A 1047 47.06 36.61 26.53
N PRO A 1048 45.90 35.96 26.28
CA PRO A 1048 45.82 34.82 25.38
C PRO A 1048 46.05 35.25 23.93
N LEU A 1049 46.69 34.37 23.15
CA LEU A 1049 46.86 34.53 21.71
C LEU A 1049 45.51 34.40 20.98
N SER A 1050 44.58 33.59 21.50
CA SER A 1050 43.19 33.51 21.03
C SER A 1050 42.28 33.01 22.15
N CYS A 1051 41.04 33.49 22.19
CA CYS A 1051 40.04 33.06 23.15
C CYS A 1051 38.66 33.00 22.48
N TRP A 1052 38.05 31.82 22.44
CA TRP A 1052 36.68 31.63 21.98
C TRP A 1052 35.79 31.32 23.19
N PRO A 1053 34.80 32.16 23.53
CA PRO A 1053 33.83 31.89 24.59
C PRO A 1053 33.06 30.59 24.40
N LEU A 1054 32.76 30.22 23.14
CA LEU A 1054 31.87 29.11 22.80
C LEU A 1054 30.51 29.25 23.52
N ARG A 1055 29.73 30.26 23.14
CA ARG A 1055 28.37 30.51 23.62
C ARG A 1055 27.39 30.43 22.44
N THR A 1056 26.12 30.07 22.69
CA THR A 1056 25.09 30.00 21.62
C THR A 1056 24.29 31.29 21.42
N ASP A 1057 24.62 32.37 22.12
CA ASP A 1057 24.04 33.71 21.95
C ASP A 1057 24.73 34.53 20.83
N ASN A 1058 25.75 33.98 20.17
CA ASN A 1058 26.43 34.61 19.04
C ASN A 1058 25.60 34.53 17.74
N PRO A 1059 25.17 35.65 17.14
CA PRO A 1059 24.31 35.66 15.95
C PRO A 1059 25.01 35.23 14.65
N HIS A 1060 26.34 35.10 14.63
CA HIS A 1060 27.11 34.63 13.47
C HIS A 1060 27.38 33.13 13.51
N PHE A 1061 26.30 32.36 13.36
CA PHE A 1061 26.21 30.95 13.72
C PHE A 1061 27.14 29.93 13.01
N SER A 1062 27.89 30.33 11.98
CA SER A 1062 28.90 29.46 11.33
C SER A 1062 30.33 29.63 11.90
N GLN A 1063 30.55 30.62 12.78
CA GLN A 1063 31.88 30.98 13.29
C GLN A 1063 31.94 30.98 14.83
N ALA A 1064 33.07 30.50 15.35
CA ALA A 1064 33.50 30.75 16.72
C ALA A 1064 34.32 32.04 16.72
N VAL A 1065 33.76 33.14 17.25
CA VAL A 1065 34.44 34.44 17.27
C VAL A 1065 35.53 34.46 18.34
N ASP A 1066 36.73 34.88 17.94
CA ASP A 1066 37.85 35.15 18.85
C ASP A 1066 37.67 36.55 19.45
N ILE A 1067 37.53 36.61 20.78
CA ILE A 1067 37.30 37.87 21.49
C ILE A 1067 38.58 38.67 21.73
N THR A 1068 39.76 38.08 21.49
CA THR A 1068 41.05 38.80 21.61
C THR A 1068 41.24 39.85 20.52
N LYS A 1069 42.33 40.62 20.62
CA LYS A 1069 42.81 41.55 19.59
C LYS A 1069 43.21 40.86 18.27
N ASN A 1070 43.52 39.56 18.29
CA ASN A 1070 44.12 38.84 17.16
C ASN A 1070 43.10 38.31 16.13
N LYS A 1071 41.83 38.17 16.52
CA LYS A 1071 40.70 37.79 15.63
C LYS A 1071 40.92 36.51 14.82
N ASN A 1072 41.54 35.50 15.43
CA ASN A 1072 41.70 34.17 14.88
C ASN A 1072 40.37 33.38 14.95
N ASN A 1073 39.34 33.86 14.25
CA ASN A 1073 38.00 33.25 14.27
C ASN A 1073 38.05 31.78 13.81
N GLY A 1074 37.38 30.90 14.55
CA GLY A 1074 37.18 29.52 14.19
C GLY A 1074 35.97 29.32 13.26
N THR A 1075 36.00 28.28 12.43
CA THR A 1075 34.85 27.83 11.61
C THR A 1075 34.29 26.54 12.18
N TYR A 1076 32.98 26.47 12.42
CA TYR A 1076 32.33 25.27 12.96
C TYR A 1076 31.96 24.29 11.84
N GLU A 1077 32.40 23.02 11.93
CA GLU A 1077 31.98 21.99 10.97
C GLU A 1077 30.53 21.56 11.16
N GLY A 1078 29.62 22.14 10.38
CA GLY A 1078 28.23 21.70 10.29
C GLY A 1078 27.25 22.36 11.27
N ARG A 1079 27.57 23.56 11.76
CA ARG A 1079 26.55 24.51 12.22
C ARG A 1079 26.14 25.40 11.05
N GLN A 1080 25.03 25.05 10.42
CA GLN A 1080 24.17 26.01 9.76
C GLN A 1080 23.00 26.23 10.71
N ASP A 1081 23.07 27.24 11.60
CA ASP A 1081 21.99 27.45 12.58
C ASP A 1081 20.88 28.32 12.01
N ALA A 1082 20.28 27.85 10.92
CA ALA A 1082 18.89 27.49 11.06
C ALA A 1082 18.88 25.95 11.07
N ASP A 1083 18.57 25.33 12.21
CA ASP A 1083 18.15 23.92 12.16
C ASP A 1083 16.97 23.87 11.16
N PRO A 1084 17.07 23.18 10.02
CA PRO A 1084 16.00 23.20 9.02
C PRO A 1084 14.69 22.60 9.57
N LYS A 1085 14.72 22.00 10.77
CA LYS A 1085 13.56 21.53 11.54
C LYS A 1085 12.95 22.58 12.48
N LYS A 1086 13.65 23.68 12.80
CA LYS A 1086 13.15 24.79 13.65
C LYS A 1086 12.63 25.93 12.77
N LEU A 1087 11.30 26.03 12.70
CA LEU A 1087 10.61 27.11 12.01
C LEU A 1087 10.70 28.43 12.79
N THR A 1088 10.83 29.56 12.08
CA THR A 1088 10.67 30.93 12.60
C THR A 1088 9.22 31.19 13.09
N PRO A 1089 8.93 32.25 13.88
CA PRO A 1089 7.56 32.56 14.30
C PRO A 1089 6.57 32.62 13.14
N TRP A 1090 6.93 33.35 12.08
CA TRP A 1090 6.13 33.44 10.85
C TRP A 1090 5.94 32.09 10.14
N GLN A 1091 6.99 31.26 10.05
CA GLN A 1091 6.89 29.91 9.49
C GLN A 1091 6.03 28.96 10.35
N ARG A 1092 6.06 29.09 11.68
CA ARG A 1092 5.17 28.33 12.59
C ARG A 1092 3.73 28.75 12.43
N TYR A 1093 3.45 30.04 12.28
CA TYR A 1093 2.11 30.54 12.00
C TYR A 1093 1.58 29.99 10.66
N CYS A 1094 2.40 30.04 9.61
CA CYS A 1094 2.10 29.39 8.32
C CYS A 1094 1.81 27.88 8.51
N GLN A 1095 2.63 27.17 9.29
CA GLN A 1095 2.41 25.74 9.55
C GLN A 1095 1.09 25.49 10.32
N ALA A 1096 0.78 26.32 11.31
CA ALA A 1096 -0.46 26.20 12.10
C ALA A 1096 -1.70 26.37 11.22
N LEU A 1097 -1.70 27.34 10.29
CA LEU A 1097 -2.78 27.52 9.32
C LEU A 1097 -2.89 26.35 8.33
N LEU A 1098 -1.77 25.84 7.82
CA LEU A 1098 -1.75 24.68 6.90
C LEU A 1098 -2.21 23.37 7.57
N CYS A 1099 -2.02 23.23 8.89
CA CYS A 1099 -2.54 22.14 9.71
C CYS A 1099 -3.94 22.42 10.29
N SER A 1100 -4.58 23.56 9.98
CA SER A 1100 -5.87 23.92 10.58
C SER A 1100 -7.03 23.13 10.00
N ASN A 1101 -8.10 22.93 10.79
CA ASN A 1101 -9.34 22.34 10.29
C ASN A 1101 -9.95 23.13 9.11
N GLU A 1102 -9.80 24.46 9.06
CA GLU A 1102 -10.29 25.26 7.92
C GLU A 1102 -9.51 24.99 6.62
N MET A 1103 -8.26 24.50 6.70
CA MET A 1103 -7.49 24.05 5.54
C MET A 1103 -7.90 22.65 5.06
N MET A 1104 -8.43 21.80 5.95
CA MET A 1104 -8.87 20.43 5.62
C MET A 1104 -10.36 20.32 5.24
N PHE A 1105 -11.14 21.39 5.37
CA PHE A 1105 -12.58 21.38 5.09
C PHE A 1105 -12.95 22.49 4.10
N VAL A 1106 -14.01 22.23 3.34
CA VAL A 1106 -14.68 23.22 2.49
C VAL A 1106 -16.14 23.32 2.92
N ASP A 1107 -16.61 24.56 3.07
CA ASP A 1107 -18.04 24.88 3.23
C ASP A 1107 -18.74 24.73 1.89
#